data_AF-A0A1F3IV02-F1
#
_entry.id   AF-A0A1F3IV02-F1
#
_cell.length_a   1.000
_cell.length_b   1.000
_cell.length_c   1.000
_cell.angle_alpha   90.00
_cell.angle_beta   90.00
_cell.angle_gamma   90.00
#
_symmetry.space_group_name_H-M   'P 1'
#
loop_
_entity.id
_entity.type
_entity.pdbx_description
1 polymer ?
#
loop_
_entity_poly.entity_id
_entity_poly.type
_entity_poly.pdbx_seq_one_letter_code
_entity_poly.pdbx_strand_id
1 'polypeptide(L)'
;MNKALIDYLIRLYAIIANLYPLVFVENIKQFIRQFLNKDFTADVTNLYMVQFETYYQHYSEILKESKDSEFLFDLLEKTTKQIRIDLPKKYRLQIIIRLLFFEKFLFKYHPSSTINSSQNLDSVLLSISSNLNISDIDYFNCKAFIFEKLLDLSNKKDLLILANKKQFSIDVSFIEKSNFSGQVYFLHIPSINTILFYYKGSDNLKLNYQSIFPDNIYVFSKGASIKSELSEPVYYNDVLRKFLSESTFKLNFDIKDLEFRFKNSNNGIHKLTISLEAGQLVGIIGRSGVGKSTLLSLLNGTLYPQKGSVLINNYDLYIDKQKLDGLIGYIPQDDLLIEELTVFENLYLSSRLCLGNLTDQEITEKVYNLLIDLDLYEICNLKVGTPLNKFISGGQRKRLNIALELIREPWILFADEPTSGLSSSDADEIMQLFIDQTIKNRIVVMNIHQPSSDAFKLFDKILVLDKEGYPVFFGNPVDSINYFNEKTESFVRSVDNCSNCGNINHEAIFRIIEEKKVDNIGNYIEQRKISPSSWHSYFLKEIAKSKATSSEKTEIPLVKFRKPEKIEQLKIFSKRNVLSKLANNQYILLSLLVSPILALLLSLLCRSGIDPNGKSANYIFVFNENIPAYLFMSVIVALFVGLIISAEEIYKDRKILKREAFLQLDKKSYLFSKLSFLFFLSLIQTFLFVLIGNLILEIKGMLLIYWLVLFTTSCFANVLGLLISSAFNSVVVIYILVPILIVPQLLLSGVVVQYDQLNKYFISQENVPLVGDIMASRWAYEALVVSQYKYNSYQKNYFLLEKEESNTKFELLFVIPELKKVLGDLRKDTDSIEDIERKSRIEFIINEIFKLNTKFPFEGISKLRYSEFPNQTWIEVNNYLNYVKKILQLRINDFNLKKDKITYALLDKLGDYESFSSFKNKNYNSKLSEIVLNRTSFETFIKQNNKIIRKIEPIYQIPDSKVGRAHFFSATKKIGNLEFSTLFFNIMIIWVMTIITSVLLYLLFKNKSL
;
A
#
# COMPACT_ATOMS: atom_id res chain seq x y z
N MET A 1 17.90 3.35 -41.26
CA MET A 1 19.12 3.81 -40.54
C MET A 1 18.98 5.28 -40.17
N ASN A 2 19.62 5.75 -39.09
CA ASN A 2 19.60 7.17 -38.70
C ASN A 2 20.27 8.03 -39.79
N LYS A 3 19.56 9.06 -40.28
CA LYS A 3 20.05 9.96 -41.34
C LYS A 3 21.39 10.60 -40.97
N ALA A 4 21.53 11.05 -39.73
CA ALA A 4 22.77 11.66 -39.25
C ALA A 4 23.98 10.71 -39.33
N LEU A 5 23.78 9.42 -39.05
CA LEU A 5 24.86 8.43 -39.13
C LEU A 5 25.37 8.24 -40.56
N ILE A 6 24.49 8.28 -41.55
CA ILE A 6 24.87 8.11 -42.96
C ILE A 6 25.60 9.36 -43.46
N ASP A 7 25.09 10.55 -43.12
CA ASP A 7 25.75 11.82 -43.44
C ASP A 7 27.18 11.84 -42.86
N TYR A 8 27.36 11.40 -41.62
CA TYR A 8 28.67 11.28 -40.98
C TYR A 8 29.57 10.23 -41.64
N LEU A 9 29.03 9.07 -42.01
CA LEU A 9 29.80 8.05 -42.75
C LEU A 9 30.29 8.58 -44.10
N ILE A 10 29.42 9.26 -44.85
CA ILE A 10 29.76 9.83 -46.16
C ILE A 10 30.85 10.89 -46.02
N ARG A 11 30.77 11.76 -45.02
CA ARG A 11 31.82 12.73 -44.71
C ARG A 11 33.14 12.05 -44.36
N LEU A 12 33.12 11.04 -43.49
CA LEU A 12 34.32 10.29 -43.12
C LEU A 12 34.93 9.57 -44.32
N TYR A 13 34.12 8.94 -45.19
CA TYR A 13 34.61 8.34 -46.42
C TYR A 13 35.24 9.37 -47.36
N ALA A 14 34.67 10.57 -47.48
CA ALA A 14 35.23 11.63 -48.32
C ALA A 14 36.57 12.16 -47.78
N ILE A 15 36.72 12.26 -46.47
CA ILE A 15 37.99 12.65 -45.83
C ILE A 15 39.04 11.55 -46.02
N ILE A 16 38.68 10.28 -45.77
CA ILE A 16 39.58 9.15 -45.93
C ILE A 16 39.98 8.98 -47.40
N ALA A 17 39.06 9.18 -48.35
CA ALA A 17 39.36 9.10 -49.78
C ALA A 17 40.42 10.11 -50.24
N ASN A 18 40.48 11.29 -49.62
CA ASN A 18 41.49 12.31 -49.92
C ASN A 18 42.89 11.99 -49.33
N LEU A 19 43.01 10.98 -48.45
CA LEU A 19 44.30 10.45 -47.99
C LEU A 19 44.93 9.49 -49.01
N TYR A 20 44.20 9.12 -50.07
CA TYR A 20 44.63 8.15 -51.09
C TYR A 20 44.93 8.80 -52.44
N PRO A 21 45.84 8.23 -53.25
CA PRO A 21 46.04 8.63 -54.63
C PRO A 21 44.74 8.56 -55.46
N LEU A 22 44.61 9.44 -56.46
CA LEU A 22 43.42 9.56 -57.33
C LEU A 22 42.96 8.24 -57.96
N VAL A 23 43.88 7.29 -58.16
CA VAL A 23 43.62 5.96 -58.74
C VAL A 23 42.67 5.12 -57.86
N PHE A 24 42.59 5.39 -56.56
CA PHE A 24 41.77 4.62 -55.62
C PHE A 24 40.33 5.12 -55.49
N VAL A 25 40.03 6.33 -55.96
CA VAL A 25 38.74 7.00 -55.74
C VAL A 25 37.58 6.25 -56.40
N GLU A 26 37.78 5.66 -57.57
CA GLU A 26 36.70 4.91 -58.24
C GLU A 26 36.34 3.60 -57.53
N ASN A 27 37.32 2.92 -56.95
CA ASN A 27 37.06 1.74 -56.10
C ASN A 27 36.28 2.14 -54.84
N ILE A 28 36.58 3.31 -54.26
CA ILE A 28 35.87 3.87 -53.10
C ILE A 28 34.41 4.21 -53.48
N LYS A 29 34.19 4.86 -54.64
CA LYS A 29 32.84 5.13 -55.14
C LYS A 29 32.03 3.85 -55.36
N GLN A 30 32.68 2.79 -55.88
CA GLN A 30 32.04 1.49 -56.05
C GLN A 30 31.64 0.86 -54.71
N PHE A 31 32.51 0.94 -53.69
CA PHE A 31 32.18 0.48 -52.34
C PHE A 31 30.98 1.23 -51.75
N ILE A 32 30.98 2.56 -51.82
CA ILE A 32 29.90 3.40 -51.28
C ILE A 32 28.59 3.09 -52.01
N ARG A 33 28.60 2.92 -53.34
CA ARG A 33 27.41 2.50 -54.11
C ARG A 33 26.91 1.12 -53.68
N GLN A 34 27.78 0.14 -53.50
CA GLN A 34 27.38 -1.20 -53.03
C GLN A 34 26.79 -1.15 -51.62
N PHE A 35 27.38 -0.33 -50.75
CA PHE A 35 26.89 -0.11 -49.40
C PHE A 35 25.50 0.54 -49.39
N LEU A 36 25.31 1.63 -50.15
CA LEU A 36 24.04 2.37 -50.19
C LEU A 36 22.93 1.56 -50.87
N ASN A 37 23.22 0.86 -51.98
CA ASN A 37 22.23 0.05 -52.69
C ASN A 37 21.69 -1.15 -51.89
N LYS A 38 22.38 -1.54 -50.81
CA LYS A 38 21.90 -2.59 -49.92
C LYS A 38 20.70 -2.13 -49.08
N ASP A 39 20.68 -0.86 -48.69
CA ASP A 39 19.73 -0.32 -47.71
C ASP A 39 18.81 0.77 -48.31
N PHE A 40 19.10 1.29 -49.50
CA PHE A 40 18.40 2.42 -50.14
C PHE A 40 17.97 2.16 -51.59
N THR A 41 16.93 2.87 -52.03
CA THR A 41 16.52 2.93 -53.43
C THR A 41 17.53 3.70 -54.28
N ALA A 42 17.54 3.46 -55.59
CA ALA A 42 18.49 4.08 -56.52
C ALA A 42 18.52 5.62 -56.43
N ASP A 43 17.36 6.26 -56.24
CA ASP A 43 17.26 7.72 -56.14
C ASP A 43 17.97 8.28 -54.89
N VAL A 44 17.78 7.61 -53.75
CA VAL A 44 18.40 8.00 -52.47
C VAL A 44 19.90 7.70 -52.51
N THR A 45 20.30 6.57 -53.10
CA THR A 45 21.72 6.26 -53.33
C THR A 45 22.40 7.34 -54.17
N ASN A 46 21.75 7.80 -55.25
CA ASN A 46 22.31 8.86 -56.09
C ASN A 46 22.47 10.18 -55.34
N LEU A 47 21.50 10.56 -54.50
CA LEU A 47 21.59 11.78 -53.68
C LEU A 47 22.82 11.74 -52.76
N TYR A 48 23.02 10.61 -52.07
CA TYR A 48 24.16 10.42 -51.18
C TYR A 48 25.51 10.33 -51.91
N MET A 49 25.54 9.78 -53.13
CA MET A 49 26.72 9.79 -53.99
C MET A 49 27.09 11.20 -54.43
N VAL A 50 26.11 12.05 -54.77
CA VAL A 50 26.35 13.47 -55.10
C VAL A 50 26.91 14.21 -53.88
N GLN A 51 26.36 13.95 -52.69
CA GLN A 51 26.89 14.52 -51.45
C GLN A 51 28.33 14.09 -51.18
N PHE A 52 28.67 12.81 -51.39
CA PHE A 52 30.04 12.31 -51.30
C PHE A 52 30.97 13.06 -52.25
N GLU A 53 30.59 13.21 -53.52
CA GLU A 53 31.41 13.90 -54.52
C GLU A 53 31.60 15.38 -54.18
N THR A 54 30.57 16.03 -53.64
CA THR A 54 30.63 17.43 -53.20
C THR A 54 31.64 17.59 -52.05
N TYR A 55 31.58 16.71 -51.04
CA TYR A 55 32.55 16.72 -49.94
C TYR A 55 33.97 16.38 -50.40
N TYR A 56 34.11 15.38 -51.27
CA TYR A 56 35.40 14.97 -51.80
C TYR A 56 36.07 16.11 -52.58
N GLN A 57 35.35 16.77 -53.48
CA GLN A 57 35.85 17.91 -54.25
C GLN A 57 36.24 19.07 -53.34
N HIS A 58 35.37 19.45 -52.41
CA HIS A 58 35.62 20.54 -51.47
C HIS A 58 36.91 20.33 -50.66
N TYR A 59 37.11 19.12 -50.11
CA TYR A 59 38.33 18.81 -49.36
C TYR A 59 39.56 18.73 -50.27
N SER A 60 39.42 18.25 -51.51
CA SER A 60 40.51 18.20 -52.49
C SER A 60 40.99 19.59 -52.94
N GLU A 61 40.09 20.58 -53.01
CA GLU A 61 40.41 21.98 -53.32
C GLU A 61 41.19 22.62 -52.16
N ILE A 62 40.72 22.43 -50.93
CA ILE A 62 41.39 22.97 -49.74
C ILE A 62 42.80 22.40 -49.57
N LEU A 63 42.99 21.11 -49.86
CA LEU A 63 44.32 20.47 -49.84
C LEU A 63 45.29 21.04 -50.88
N LYS A 64 44.78 21.41 -52.07
CA LYS A 64 45.59 22.05 -53.11
C LYS A 64 46.03 23.46 -52.70
N GLU A 65 45.19 24.18 -51.94
CA GLU A 65 45.48 25.53 -51.45
C GLU A 65 46.42 25.52 -50.23
N SER A 66 46.26 24.60 -49.28
CA SER A 66 46.99 24.62 -48.00
C SER A 66 48.36 23.93 -48.05
N LYS A 67 48.58 22.98 -48.97
CA LYS A 67 49.77 22.08 -49.04
C LYS A 67 50.06 21.29 -47.75
N ASP A 68 49.18 21.34 -46.75
CA ASP A 68 49.42 20.77 -45.43
C ASP A 68 48.52 19.57 -45.17
N SER A 69 49.13 18.39 -45.06
CA SER A 69 48.39 17.15 -44.77
C SER A 69 47.80 17.11 -43.35
N GLU A 70 48.28 17.97 -42.44
CA GLU A 70 47.77 18.10 -41.07
C GLU A 70 46.33 18.61 -41.02
N PHE A 71 45.88 19.38 -42.03
CA PHE A 71 44.52 19.92 -42.07
C PHE A 71 43.43 18.82 -42.08
N LEU A 72 43.68 17.71 -42.78
CA LEU A 72 42.72 16.60 -42.81
C LEU A 72 42.60 15.90 -41.45
N PHE A 73 43.68 15.85 -40.67
CA PHE A 73 43.65 15.27 -39.34
C PHE A 73 42.87 16.13 -38.35
N ASP A 74 43.02 17.46 -38.40
CA ASP A 74 42.20 18.39 -37.61
C ASP A 74 40.71 18.30 -38.00
N LEU A 75 40.42 18.14 -39.30
CA LEU A 75 39.05 17.92 -39.77
C LEU A 75 38.48 16.57 -39.31
N LEU A 76 39.27 15.49 -39.32
CA LEU A 76 38.89 14.19 -38.75
C LEU A 76 38.61 14.31 -37.25
N GLU A 77 39.45 15.04 -36.51
CA GLU A 77 39.25 15.25 -35.07
C GLU A 77 37.97 16.06 -34.79
N LYS A 78 37.73 17.14 -35.54
CA LYS A 78 36.50 17.95 -35.43
C LYS A 78 35.25 17.13 -35.73
N THR A 79 35.26 16.37 -36.83
CA THR A 79 34.11 15.55 -37.23
C THR A 79 33.85 14.42 -36.24
N THR A 80 34.89 13.75 -35.72
CA THR A 80 34.74 12.70 -34.70
C THR A 80 34.27 13.25 -33.34
N LYS A 81 34.70 14.45 -32.93
CA LYS A 81 34.14 15.15 -31.75
C LYS A 81 32.66 15.48 -31.94
N GLN A 82 32.27 15.94 -33.14
CA GLN A 82 30.86 16.22 -33.44
C GLN A 82 30.01 14.95 -33.40
N ILE A 83 30.49 13.85 -34.00
CA ILE A 83 29.85 12.53 -33.93
C ILE A 83 29.70 12.07 -32.47
N ARG A 84 30.69 12.33 -31.61
CA ARG A 84 30.64 11.97 -30.20
C ARG A 84 29.52 12.69 -29.45
N ILE A 85 29.21 13.93 -29.81
CA ILE A 85 28.12 14.72 -29.20
C ILE A 85 26.77 14.28 -29.77
N ASP A 86 26.67 14.16 -31.09
CA ASP A 86 25.39 13.99 -31.78
C ASP A 86 24.85 12.55 -31.75
N LEU A 87 25.74 11.56 -31.64
CA LEU A 87 25.37 10.14 -31.75
C LEU A 87 25.61 9.35 -30.45
N PRO A 88 24.66 8.51 -30.01
CA PRO A 88 24.86 7.53 -28.94
C PRO A 88 26.00 6.54 -29.23
N LYS A 89 26.65 6.00 -28.18
CA LYS A 89 27.83 5.09 -28.28
C LYS A 89 27.62 3.90 -29.23
N LYS A 90 26.41 3.32 -29.28
CA LYS A 90 26.04 2.23 -30.21
C LYS A 90 26.24 2.61 -31.68
N TYR A 91 25.84 3.81 -32.06
CA TYR A 91 25.97 4.32 -33.42
C TYR A 91 27.43 4.67 -33.77
N ARG A 92 28.22 5.09 -32.78
CA ARG A 92 29.66 5.33 -32.95
C ARG A 92 30.42 4.04 -33.31
N LEU A 93 30.10 2.92 -32.67
CA LEU A 93 30.71 1.63 -33.04
C LEU A 93 30.27 1.18 -34.43
N GLN A 94 29.01 1.40 -34.81
CA GLN A 94 28.56 1.10 -36.17
C GLN A 94 29.41 1.85 -37.21
N ILE A 95 29.80 3.10 -36.92
CA ILE A 95 30.72 3.85 -37.78
C ILE A 95 32.07 3.12 -37.89
N ILE A 96 32.69 2.75 -36.77
CA ILE A 96 33.96 1.99 -36.77
C ILE A 96 33.85 0.67 -37.53
N ILE A 97 32.79 -0.12 -37.29
CA ILE A 97 32.57 -1.39 -38.00
C ILE A 97 32.49 -1.16 -39.52
N ARG A 98 31.79 -0.11 -39.96
CA ARG A 98 31.68 0.26 -41.39
C ARG A 98 32.99 0.77 -41.98
N LEU A 99 33.83 1.42 -41.19
CA LEU A 99 35.18 1.82 -41.60
C LEU A 99 36.13 0.62 -41.70
N LEU A 100 36.06 -0.35 -40.78
CA LEU A 100 36.83 -1.59 -40.86
C LEU A 100 36.41 -2.46 -42.06
N PHE A 101 35.12 -2.46 -42.42
CA PHE A 101 34.66 -3.07 -43.68
C PHE A 101 35.26 -2.41 -44.91
N PHE A 102 35.35 -1.07 -44.89
CA PHE A 102 35.97 -0.31 -45.96
C PHE A 102 37.47 -0.65 -46.08
N GLU A 103 38.16 -0.78 -44.96
CA GLU A 103 39.56 -1.25 -44.92
C GLU A 103 39.71 -2.66 -45.51
N LYS A 104 38.87 -3.63 -45.09
CA LYS A 104 38.87 -5.00 -45.65
C LYS A 104 38.59 -5.00 -47.16
N PHE A 105 37.68 -4.14 -47.63
CA PHE A 105 37.39 -4.00 -49.06
C PHE A 105 38.62 -3.51 -49.83
N LEU A 106 39.29 -2.46 -49.37
CA LEU A 106 40.52 -1.96 -50.00
C LEU A 106 41.62 -3.04 -50.04
N PHE A 107 41.76 -3.82 -48.96
CA PHE A 107 42.74 -4.91 -48.88
C PHE A 107 42.48 -6.05 -49.90
N LYS A 108 41.21 -6.32 -50.23
CA LYS A 108 40.81 -7.37 -51.21
C LYS A 108 41.24 -7.05 -52.64
N TYR A 109 41.28 -5.78 -53.03
CA TYR A 109 41.66 -5.36 -54.38
C TYR A 109 43.17 -5.19 -54.57
N HIS A 110 43.95 -5.03 -53.48
CA HIS A 110 45.40 -4.88 -53.56
C HIS A 110 46.12 -5.57 -52.37
N PRO A 111 46.55 -6.84 -52.52
CA PRO A 111 47.15 -7.62 -51.44
C PRO A 111 48.61 -7.25 -51.07
N SER A 112 49.31 -6.46 -51.88
CA SER A 112 50.72 -6.13 -51.61
C SER A 112 51.25 -4.99 -52.49
N SER A 113 52.03 -4.11 -51.85
CA SER A 113 52.98 -3.11 -52.38
C SER A 113 52.52 -1.64 -52.47
N THR A 114 53.34 -0.80 -51.81
CA THR A 114 53.44 0.68 -51.86
C THR A 114 52.35 1.52 -51.18
N ILE A 115 52.36 1.52 -49.84
CA ILE A 115 52.14 2.77 -49.08
C ILE A 115 53.38 2.96 -48.19
N ASN A 116 54.49 3.37 -48.80
CA ASN A 116 55.58 4.02 -48.06
C ASN A 116 55.29 5.52 -48.04
N SER A 117 54.41 5.92 -47.12
CA SER A 117 54.29 7.29 -46.63
C SER A 117 53.46 7.27 -45.35
N SER A 118 54.16 7.25 -44.20
CA SER A 118 53.80 7.95 -42.95
C SER A 118 52.36 8.02 -42.43
N GLN A 119 51.41 7.14 -42.79
CA GLN A 119 50.12 6.98 -42.11
C GLN A 119 49.46 5.66 -42.56
N ASN A 120 49.57 4.62 -41.74
CA ASN A 120 48.79 3.41 -41.93
C ASN A 120 47.30 3.74 -41.70
N LEU A 121 46.39 3.22 -42.53
CA LEU A 121 44.93 3.30 -42.26
C LEU A 121 44.62 2.88 -40.82
N ASP A 122 45.34 1.88 -40.33
CA ASP A 122 45.30 1.43 -38.95
C ASP A 122 45.50 2.53 -37.92
N SER A 123 46.50 3.40 -38.10
CA SER A 123 46.72 4.52 -37.17
C SER A 123 45.61 5.57 -37.26
N VAL A 124 45.04 5.77 -38.45
CA VAL A 124 43.92 6.70 -38.67
C VAL A 124 42.65 6.17 -38.01
N LEU A 125 42.33 4.88 -38.23
CA LEU A 125 41.15 4.23 -37.65
C LEU A 125 41.26 4.08 -36.13
N LEU A 126 42.46 3.82 -35.60
CA LEU A 126 42.71 3.86 -34.15
C LEU A 126 42.45 5.26 -33.57
N SER A 127 42.94 6.32 -34.22
CA SER A 127 42.68 7.71 -33.82
C SER A 127 41.17 8.07 -33.87
N ILE A 128 40.46 7.61 -34.91
CA ILE A 128 39.00 7.79 -35.00
C ILE A 128 38.31 7.03 -33.86
N SER A 129 38.76 5.81 -33.54
CA SER A 129 38.15 4.99 -32.48
C SER A 129 38.31 5.62 -31.09
N SER A 130 39.49 6.17 -30.77
CA SER A 130 39.76 6.83 -29.51
C SER A 130 38.97 8.13 -29.37
N ASN A 131 38.89 8.94 -30.43
CA ASN A 131 38.08 10.17 -30.47
C ASN A 131 36.57 9.90 -30.29
N LEU A 132 36.10 8.75 -30.78
CA LEU A 132 34.71 8.30 -30.62
C LEU A 132 34.41 7.68 -29.24
N ASN A 133 35.40 7.57 -28.36
CA ASN A 133 35.32 6.95 -27.04
C ASN A 133 34.92 5.46 -27.10
N ILE A 134 35.53 4.72 -28.03
CA ILE A 134 35.44 3.26 -28.15
C ILE A 134 36.67 2.65 -27.49
N SER A 135 36.51 1.53 -26.79
CA SER A 135 37.66 0.90 -26.12
C SER A 135 38.60 0.27 -27.15
N ASP A 136 39.90 0.32 -26.90
CA ASP A 136 40.90 -0.31 -27.77
C ASP A 136 40.63 -1.82 -27.93
N ILE A 137 40.16 -2.46 -26.85
CA ILE A 137 39.77 -3.88 -26.83
C ILE A 137 38.64 -4.15 -27.83
N ASP A 138 37.57 -3.34 -27.82
CA ASP A 138 36.45 -3.50 -28.76
C ASP A 138 36.92 -3.30 -30.21
N TYR A 139 37.79 -2.31 -30.45
CA TYR A 139 38.34 -2.03 -31.78
C TYR A 139 39.16 -3.22 -32.31
N PHE A 140 40.14 -3.70 -31.53
CA PHE A 140 40.99 -4.82 -31.94
C PHE A 140 40.18 -6.11 -32.11
N ASN A 141 39.19 -6.38 -31.26
CA ASN A 141 38.33 -7.55 -31.41
C ASN A 141 37.46 -7.46 -32.67
N CYS A 142 36.86 -6.29 -32.95
CA CYS A 142 36.13 -6.07 -34.21
C CYS A 142 37.02 -6.29 -35.42
N LYS A 143 38.24 -5.74 -35.40
CA LYS A 143 39.19 -5.88 -36.50
C LYS A 143 39.63 -7.33 -36.70
N ALA A 144 40.05 -8.02 -35.64
CA ALA A 144 40.45 -9.43 -35.69
C ALA A 144 39.33 -10.31 -36.26
N PHE A 145 38.08 -10.06 -35.86
CA PHE A 145 36.93 -10.79 -36.36
C PHE A 145 36.59 -10.45 -37.82
N ILE A 146 36.65 -9.18 -38.22
CA ILE A 146 36.38 -8.75 -39.60
C ILE A 146 37.40 -9.30 -40.58
N PHE A 147 38.68 -9.30 -40.20
CA PHE A 147 39.79 -9.84 -40.98
C PHE A 147 39.99 -11.35 -40.82
N GLU A 148 39.08 -12.05 -40.11
CA GLU A 148 39.10 -13.50 -39.90
C GLU A 148 40.35 -14.04 -39.20
N LYS A 149 41.07 -13.18 -38.46
CA LYS A 149 42.22 -13.54 -37.63
C LYS A 149 41.77 -13.87 -36.21
N LEU A 150 41.02 -14.97 -36.06
CA LEU A 150 40.40 -15.35 -34.77
C LEU A 150 41.41 -15.64 -33.65
N LEU A 151 42.68 -15.90 -33.96
CA LEU A 151 43.76 -16.09 -32.98
C LEU A 151 44.18 -14.79 -32.30
N ASP A 152 43.97 -13.64 -32.94
CA ASP A 152 44.37 -12.31 -32.47
C ASP A 152 43.32 -11.68 -31.53
N LEU A 153 42.24 -12.39 -31.23
CA LEU A 153 41.21 -11.93 -30.30
C LEU A 153 41.77 -11.83 -28.87
N SER A 154 41.60 -10.66 -28.25
CA SER A 154 42.10 -10.38 -26.90
C SER A 154 41.43 -11.25 -25.83
N ASN A 155 40.14 -11.55 -26.00
CA ASN A 155 39.37 -12.42 -25.11
C ASN A 155 38.59 -13.46 -25.92
N LYS A 156 38.94 -14.73 -25.73
CA LYS A 156 38.33 -15.86 -26.45
C LYS A 156 36.93 -16.21 -25.94
N LYS A 157 36.52 -15.71 -24.76
CA LYS A 157 35.16 -15.87 -24.23
C LYS A 157 34.11 -15.10 -25.03
N ASP A 158 34.52 -14.03 -25.70
CA ASP A 158 33.65 -13.16 -26.51
C ASP A 158 33.40 -13.75 -27.91
N LEU A 159 33.99 -14.90 -28.22
CA LEU A 159 33.75 -15.66 -29.44
C LEU A 159 32.84 -16.87 -29.15
N LEU A 160 31.87 -17.11 -30.03
CA LEU A 160 31.03 -18.30 -30.00
C LEU A 160 30.93 -18.93 -31.38
N ILE A 161 31.04 -20.26 -31.44
CA ILE A 161 30.98 -21.01 -32.69
C ILE A 161 29.76 -21.94 -32.67
N LEU A 162 28.98 -21.91 -33.75
CA LEU A 162 27.90 -22.85 -34.00
C LEU A 162 28.31 -23.82 -35.11
N ALA A 163 28.31 -25.11 -34.80
CA ALA A 163 28.62 -26.17 -35.75
C ALA A 163 28.00 -27.54 -35.33
N ASN A 164 28.10 -28.54 -36.20
CA ASN A 164 27.59 -29.89 -35.96
C ASN A 164 28.49 -30.73 -35.02
N LYS A 165 29.80 -30.49 -35.02
CA LYS A 165 30.76 -31.15 -34.11
C LYS A 165 31.80 -30.16 -33.59
N LYS A 166 32.20 -30.33 -32.33
CA LYS A 166 33.29 -29.55 -31.72
C LYS A 166 34.64 -30.05 -32.26
N GLN A 167 35.17 -29.39 -33.30
CA GLN A 167 36.45 -29.76 -33.94
C GLN A 167 37.62 -28.83 -33.57
N PHE A 168 37.43 -27.93 -32.60
CA PHE A 168 38.40 -26.88 -32.29
C PHE A 168 39.16 -27.14 -30.99
N SER A 169 40.48 -26.91 -31.00
CA SER A 169 41.39 -27.01 -29.85
C SER A 169 41.41 -25.75 -28.95
N ILE A 170 40.56 -24.77 -29.25
CA ILE A 170 40.51 -23.47 -28.57
C ILE A 170 39.34 -23.47 -27.59
N ASP A 171 39.57 -22.94 -26.39
CA ASP A 171 38.55 -22.82 -25.32
C ASP A 171 37.55 -21.70 -25.67
N VAL A 172 36.54 -22.04 -26.49
CA VAL A 172 35.54 -21.13 -27.06
C VAL A 172 34.14 -21.63 -26.74
N SER A 173 33.21 -20.71 -26.49
CA SER A 173 31.78 -21.01 -26.32
C SER A 173 31.24 -21.71 -27.58
N PHE A 174 30.53 -22.82 -27.39
CA PHE A 174 30.09 -23.68 -28.51
C PHE A 174 28.60 -23.99 -28.44
N ILE A 175 27.91 -23.88 -29.58
CA ILE A 175 26.52 -24.34 -29.76
C ILE A 175 26.54 -25.51 -30.75
N GLU A 176 26.16 -26.70 -30.26
CA GLU A 176 26.01 -27.89 -31.08
C GLU A 176 24.59 -27.96 -31.66
N LYS A 177 24.47 -28.07 -32.97
CA LYS A 177 23.19 -28.31 -33.67
C LYS A 177 23.34 -29.46 -34.65
N SER A 178 22.60 -30.54 -34.43
CA SER A 178 22.48 -31.66 -35.36
C SER A 178 21.87 -31.19 -36.69
N ASN A 179 22.38 -31.69 -37.81
CA ASN A 179 21.93 -31.38 -39.19
C ASN A 179 22.29 -29.98 -39.71
N PHE A 180 23.35 -29.37 -39.17
CA PHE A 180 23.94 -28.15 -39.73
C PHE A 180 25.21 -28.50 -40.51
N SER A 181 25.35 -28.10 -41.77
CA SER A 181 26.53 -28.49 -42.59
C SER A 181 27.64 -27.42 -42.60
N GLY A 182 27.33 -26.18 -42.22
CA GLY A 182 28.29 -25.08 -42.13
C GLY A 182 28.76 -24.72 -40.72
N GLN A 183 29.35 -23.53 -40.58
CA GLN A 183 29.82 -22.95 -39.32
C GLN A 183 29.41 -21.47 -39.24
N VAL A 184 28.82 -21.07 -38.11
CA VAL A 184 28.52 -19.66 -37.82
C VAL A 184 29.40 -19.20 -36.67
N TYR A 185 30.11 -18.09 -36.89
CA TYR A 185 30.97 -17.47 -35.89
C TYR A 185 30.26 -16.23 -35.36
N PHE A 186 30.19 -16.08 -34.04
CA PHE A 186 29.61 -14.93 -33.36
C PHE A 186 30.67 -14.24 -32.51
N LEU A 187 30.73 -12.92 -32.57
CA LEU A 187 31.51 -12.07 -31.68
C LEU A 187 30.57 -11.20 -30.86
N HIS A 188 30.62 -11.31 -29.54
CA HIS A 188 29.96 -10.40 -28.63
C HIS A 188 30.83 -9.19 -28.33
N ILE A 189 30.24 -8.00 -28.34
CA ILE A 189 30.90 -6.74 -27.99
C ILE A 189 30.24 -6.23 -26.72
N PRO A 190 30.83 -6.51 -25.53
CA PRO A 190 30.19 -6.24 -24.25
C PRO A 190 29.82 -4.78 -24.05
N SER A 191 30.68 -3.85 -24.48
CA SER A 191 30.52 -2.40 -24.30
C SER A 191 29.23 -1.79 -24.86
N ILE A 192 28.62 -2.43 -25.85
CA ILE A 192 27.37 -1.98 -26.47
C ILE A 192 26.35 -3.10 -26.67
N ASN A 193 26.60 -4.26 -26.05
CA ASN A 193 25.79 -5.47 -26.12
C ASN A 193 25.32 -5.83 -27.55
N THR A 194 26.25 -5.82 -28.50
CA THR A 194 25.99 -6.12 -29.92
C THR A 194 26.71 -7.39 -30.31
N ILE A 195 26.08 -8.21 -31.15
CA ILE A 195 26.67 -9.45 -31.65
C ILE A 195 26.90 -9.30 -33.15
N LEU A 196 28.14 -9.50 -33.58
CA LEU A 196 28.49 -9.64 -34.99
C LEU A 196 28.55 -11.13 -35.32
N PHE A 197 28.18 -11.49 -36.54
CA PHE A 197 28.34 -12.87 -36.98
C PHE A 197 28.67 -12.97 -38.46
N TYR A 198 29.36 -14.04 -38.85
CA TYR A 198 29.51 -14.43 -40.25
C TYR A 198 29.34 -15.93 -40.40
N TYR A 199 29.05 -16.34 -41.63
CA TYR A 199 28.75 -17.72 -41.97
C TYR A 199 29.77 -18.29 -42.97
N LYS A 200 30.22 -19.51 -42.73
CA LYS A 200 31.03 -20.31 -43.65
C LYS A 200 30.35 -21.65 -43.90
N GLY A 201 29.91 -21.89 -45.13
CA GLY A 201 29.28 -23.16 -45.51
C GLY A 201 28.40 -23.05 -46.76
N SER A 202 27.77 -24.15 -47.12
CA SER A 202 26.93 -24.29 -48.32
C SER A 202 25.42 -24.25 -48.03
N ASP A 203 24.98 -24.32 -46.78
CA ASP A 203 23.56 -24.22 -46.41
C ASP A 203 22.97 -22.85 -46.74
N ASN A 204 21.73 -22.84 -47.24
CA ASN A 204 20.94 -21.63 -47.44
C ASN A 204 20.37 -21.13 -46.11
N LEU A 205 21.12 -20.26 -45.43
CA LEU A 205 20.66 -19.63 -44.19
C LEU A 205 19.83 -18.39 -44.47
N LYS A 206 18.81 -18.18 -43.64
CA LYS A 206 17.98 -16.97 -43.64
C LYS A 206 18.10 -16.27 -42.28
N LEU A 207 18.43 -14.98 -42.29
CA LEU A 207 18.34 -14.07 -41.14
C LEU A 207 17.03 -13.29 -41.28
N ASN A 208 16.06 -13.54 -40.40
CA ASN A 208 14.74 -12.86 -40.47
C ASN A 208 14.15 -12.86 -41.89
N TYR A 209 14.18 -14.02 -42.56
CA TYR A 209 13.71 -14.25 -43.94
C TYR A 209 14.62 -13.73 -45.08
N GLN A 210 15.69 -13.01 -44.79
CA GLN A 210 16.68 -12.58 -45.80
C GLN A 210 17.81 -13.60 -45.93
N SER A 211 18.17 -13.97 -47.15
CA SER A 211 19.27 -14.91 -47.40
C SER A 211 20.61 -14.35 -46.89
N ILE A 212 21.33 -15.17 -46.13
CA ILE A 212 22.68 -14.90 -45.63
C ILE A 212 23.66 -15.49 -46.66
N PHE A 213 24.63 -14.70 -47.09
CA PHE A 213 25.67 -15.16 -47.98
C PHE A 213 26.94 -15.50 -47.18
N PRO A 214 27.70 -16.54 -47.60
CA PRO A 214 28.96 -16.90 -46.97
C PRO A 214 29.96 -15.73 -46.98
N ASP A 215 30.86 -15.70 -45.99
CA ASP A 215 31.96 -14.72 -45.82
C ASP A 215 31.54 -13.25 -45.66
N ASN A 216 30.24 -12.98 -45.62
CA ASN A 216 29.69 -11.68 -45.25
C ASN A 216 29.45 -11.62 -43.74
N ILE A 217 29.74 -10.47 -43.15
CA ILE A 217 29.51 -10.20 -41.74
C ILE A 217 28.21 -9.43 -41.60
N TYR A 218 27.41 -9.86 -40.64
CA TYR A 218 26.09 -9.35 -40.34
C TYR A 218 26.04 -8.93 -38.87
N VAL A 219 25.17 -7.98 -38.56
CA VAL A 219 24.82 -7.62 -37.18
C VAL A 219 23.65 -8.50 -36.77
N PHE A 220 23.81 -9.28 -35.71
CA PHE A 220 22.72 -10.05 -35.14
C PHE A 220 21.91 -9.11 -34.22
N SER A 221 20.76 -8.65 -34.71
CA SER A 221 19.89 -7.73 -33.97
C SER A 221 19.02 -8.45 -32.95
N LYS A 222 18.57 -7.73 -31.91
CA LYS A 222 17.62 -8.24 -30.92
C LYS A 222 16.35 -8.77 -31.62
N GLY A 223 15.90 -9.94 -31.21
CA GLY A 223 14.75 -10.62 -31.82
C GLY A 223 15.01 -11.25 -33.19
N ALA A 224 16.25 -11.22 -33.68
CA ALA A 224 16.61 -11.91 -34.92
C ALA A 224 16.74 -13.43 -34.73
N SER A 225 16.45 -14.17 -35.79
CA SER A 225 16.66 -15.62 -35.86
C SER A 225 17.42 -15.99 -37.12
N ILE A 226 18.34 -16.96 -36.97
CA ILE A 226 19.03 -17.60 -38.07
C ILE A 226 18.37 -18.96 -38.27
N LYS A 227 17.84 -19.20 -39.47
CA LYS A 227 17.14 -20.44 -39.82
C LYS A 227 17.79 -21.09 -41.04
N SER A 228 18.00 -22.40 -40.95
CA SER A 228 18.28 -23.27 -42.10
C SER A 228 17.03 -24.10 -42.41
N GLU A 229 16.93 -24.63 -43.63
CA GLU A 229 15.80 -25.49 -44.02
C GLU A 229 15.77 -26.83 -43.27
N LEU A 230 16.92 -27.29 -42.78
CA LEU A 230 17.10 -28.62 -42.19
C LEU A 230 17.38 -28.61 -40.67
N SER A 231 17.56 -27.45 -40.06
CA SER A 231 17.86 -27.34 -38.62
C SER A 231 16.95 -26.34 -37.92
N GLU A 232 16.79 -26.55 -36.62
CA GLU A 232 16.03 -25.66 -35.74
C GLU A 232 16.62 -24.24 -35.74
N PRO A 233 15.77 -23.20 -35.68
CA PRO A 233 16.22 -21.82 -35.63
C PRO A 233 17.11 -21.54 -34.41
N VAL A 234 18.02 -20.58 -34.59
CA VAL A 234 18.91 -20.07 -33.56
C VAL A 234 18.53 -18.63 -33.29
N TYR A 235 18.10 -18.32 -32.07
CA TYR A 235 17.63 -16.98 -31.73
C TYR A 235 18.76 -16.13 -31.13
N TYR A 236 18.62 -14.80 -31.27
CA TYR A 236 19.53 -13.83 -30.68
C TYR A 236 19.78 -14.06 -29.19
N ASN A 237 18.72 -14.31 -28.42
CA ASN A 237 18.83 -14.48 -26.98
C ASN A 237 19.55 -15.79 -26.59
N ASP A 238 19.45 -16.85 -27.40
CA ASP A 238 20.17 -18.11 -27.14
C ASP A 238 21.68 -17.92 -27.23
N VAL A 239 22.11 -17.15 -28.24
CA VAL A 239 23.52 -16.81 -28.44
C VAL A 239 24.00 -15.88 -27.33
N LEU A 240 23.22 -14.83 -27.00
CA LEU A 240 23.56 -13.89 -25.95
C LEU A 240 23.73 -14.58 -24.59
N ARG A 241 22.86 -15.53 -24.23
CA ARG A 241 22.97 -16.25 -22.96
C ARG A 241 24.25 -17.06 -22.83
N LYS A 242 24.74 -17.65 -23.92
CA LYS A 242 26.00 -18.40 -23.90
C LYS A 242 27.22 -17.51 -23.66
N PHE A 243 27.16 -16.24 -24.07
CA PHE A 243 28.18 -15.25 -23.71
C PHE A 243 28.06 -14.80 -22.25
N LEU A 244 26.84 -14.71 -21.73
CA LEU A 244 26.57 -14.26 -20.37
C LEU A 244 26.65 -15.37 -19.31
N SER A 245 26.77 -16.65 -19.70
CA SER A 245 26.75 -17.79 -18.78
C SER A 245 28.07 -17.96 -18.01
N GLU A 246 28.42 -16.97 -17.19
CA GLU A 246 29.43 -17.12 -16.13
C GLU A 246 28.78 -17.57 -14.80
N SER A 247 27.46 -17.49 -14.69
CA SER A 247 26.75 -17.91 -13.47
C SER A 247 26.65 -19.45 -13.37
N THR A 248 27.19 -20.00 -12.30
CA THR A 248 27.12 -21.43 -11.97
C THR A 248 25.71 -21.88 -11.56
N PHE A 249 24.84 -20.94 -11.20
CA PHE A 249 23.53 -21.20 -10.63
C PHE A 249 22.41 -21.16 -11.68
N LYS A 250 21.66 -22.27 -11.81
CA LYS A 250 20.49 -22.38 -12.70
C LYS A 250 19.20 -22.36 -11.90
N LEU A 251 18.35 -21.38 -12.16
CA LEU A 251 17.00 -21.29 -11.63
C LEU A 251 16.00 -21.84 -12.66
N ASN A 252 15.21 -22.83 -12.27
CA ASN A 252 14.13 -23.40 -13.06
C ASN A 252 12.78 -23.12 -12.38
N PHE A 253 11.81 -22.67 -13.16
CA PHE A 253 10.43 -22.43 -12.74
C PHE A 253 9.50 -23.34 -13.55
N ASP A 254 9.05 -24.42 -12.92
CA ASP A 254 8.29 -25.50 -13.55
C ASP A 254 6.84 -25.47 -13.10
N ILE A 255 5.93 -25.51 -14.06
CA ILE A 255 4.49 -25.59 -13.84
C ILE A 255 4.05 -26.98 -14.29
N LYS A 256 3.44 -27.77 -13.39
CA LYS A 256 3.01 -29.14 -13.66
C LYS A 256 1.51 -29.27 -13.46
N ASP A 257 0.79 -29.55 -14.55
CA ASP A 257 -0.63 -29.88 -14.58
C ASP A 257 -1.52 -28.88 -13.82
N LEU A 258 -1.18 -27.59 -13.91
CA LEU A 258 -1.86 -26.52 -13.18
C LEU A 258 -3.29 -26.33 -13.71
N GLU A 259 -4.28 -26.43 -12.81
CA GLU A 259 -5.69 -26.17 -13.12
C GLU A 259 -6.36 -25.32 -12.03
N PHE A 260 -7.21 -24.39 -12.47
CA PHE A 260 -8.01 -23.54 -11.60
C PHE A 260 -9.36 -23.23 -12.24
N ARG A 261 -10.44 -23.17 -11.46
CA ARG A 261 -11.77 -22.75 -11.92
C ARG A 261 -12.42 -21.83 -10.90
N PHE A 262 -13.11 -20.79 -11.36
CA PHE A 262 -13.90 -19.94 -10.48
C PHE A 262 -15.15 -20.68 -9.98
N LYS A 263 -15.62 -20.32 -8.78
CA LYS A 263 -16.86 -20.87 -8.24
C LYS A 263 -18.03 -20.52 -9.17
N ASN A 264 -18.82 -21.52 -9.54
CA ASN A 264 -20.00 -21.40 -10.41
C ASN A 264 -19.72 -20.87 -11.83
N SER A 265 -18.53 -21.05 -12.38
CA SER A 265 -18.28 -20.75 -13.79
C SER A 265 -17.37 -21.78 -14.45
N ASN A 266 -17.49 -21.88 -15.78
CA ASN A 266 -16.58 -22.68 -16.61
C ASN A 266 -15.26 -21.94 -16.90
N ASN A 267 -15.15 -20.68 -16.50
CA ASN A 267 -13.94 -19.88 -16.69
C ASN A 267 -12.88 -20.27 -15.66
N GLY A 268 -11.63 -20.29 -16.09
CA GLY A 268 -10.53 -20.66 -15.22
C GLY A 268 -9.19 -20.64 -15.93
N ILE A 269 -8.29 -21.51 -15.50
CA ILE A 269 -7.08 -21.88 -16.21
C ILE A 269 -7.14 -23.40 -16.39
N HIS A 270 -7.15 -23.82 -17.65
CA HIS A 270 -7.09 -25.23 -18.02
C HIS A 270 -5.66 -25.78 -17.91
N LYS A 271 -5.53 -27.10 -17.94
CA LYS A 271 -4.29 -27.85 -17.70
C LYS A 271 -3.07 -27.21 -18.36
N LEU A 272 -2.17 -26.64 -17.56
CA LEU A 272 -0.95 -25.99 -18.03
C LEU A 272 0.29 -26.73 -17.49
N THR A 273 1.18 -27.12 -18.40
CA THR A 273 2.49 -27.73 -18.08
C THR A 273 3.58 -27.07 -18.90
N ILE A 274 4.40 -26.24 -18.29
CA ILE A 274 5.49 -25.49 -18.95
C ILE A 274 6.70 -25.36 -18.02
N SER A 275 7.88 -25.13 -18.60
CA SER A 275 9.12 -24.89 -17.86
C SER A 275 9.78 -23.60 -18.34
N LEU A 276 10.19 -22.76 -17.38
CA LEU A 276 10.94 -21.53 -17.61
C LEU A 276 12.33 -21.66 -16.99
N GLU A 277 13.32 -21.08 -17.67
CA GLU A 277 14.71 -21.10 -17.24
C GLU A 277 15.21 -19.68 -16.96
N ALA A 278 16.23 -19.57 -16.12
CA ALA A 278 16.90 -18.32 -15.78
C ALA A 278 17.30 -17.51 -17.04
N GLY A 279 17.07 -16.20 -16.99
CA GLY A 279 17.35 -15.29 -18.10
C GLY A 279 16.33 -15.31 -19.24
N GLN A 280 15.15 -15.90 -19.04
CA GLN A 280 14.03 -15.86 -20.01
C GLN A 280 13.07 -14.69 -19.72
N LEU A 281 12.75 -13.94 -20.78
CA LEU A 281 11.66 -12.97 -20.86
C LEU A 281 10.43 -13.65 -21.47
N VAL A 282 9.38 -13.82 -20.68
CA VAL A 282 8.16 -14.54 -21.07
C VAL A 282 6.97 -13.61 -21.12
N GLY A 283 6.29 -13.55 -22.27
CA GLY A 283 5.09 -12.74 -22.47
C GLY A 283 3.81 -13.59 -22.38
N ILE A 284 2.87 -13.22 -21.53
CA ILE A 284 1.52 -13.79 -21.51
C ILE A 284 0.63 -12.89 -22.36
N ILE A 285 0.07 -13.46 -23.43
CA ILE A 285 -0.66 -12.74 -24.46
C ILE A 285 -2.06 -13.34 -24.59
N GLY A 286 -3.06 -12.49 -24.77
CA GLY A 286 -4.47 -12.88 -24.79
C GLY A 286 -5.37 -11.65 -24.81
N ARG A 287 -6.60 -11.82 -25.29
CA ARG A 287 -7.62 -10.77 -25.22
C ARG A 287 -7.99 -10.41 -23.78
N SER A 288 -8.65 -9.28 -23.58
CA SER A 288 -9.17 -8.93 -22.26
C SER A 288 -10.14 -10.00 -21.75
N GLY A 289 -10.05 -10.36 -20.47
CA GLY A 289 -10.95 -11.31 -19.82
C GLY A 289 -10.63 -12.81 -20.00
N VAL A 290 -9.53 -13.19 -20.66
CA VAL A 290 -9.17 -14.61 -20.86
C VAL A 290 -8.46 -15.28 -19.67
N GLY A 291 -8.25 -14.56 -18.55
CA GLY A 291 -7.63 -15.11 -17.34
C GLY A 291 -6.13 -14.84 -17.16
N LYS A 292 -5.54 -13.88 -17.89
CA LYS A 292 -4.10 -13.53 -17.80
C LYS A 292 -3.65 -13.15 -16.39
N SER A 293 -4.32 -12.20 -15.74
CA SER A 293 -4.02 -11.79 -14.36
C SER A 293 -4.33 -12.91 -13.35
N THR A 294 -5.30 -13.78 -13.64
CA THR A 294 -5.59 -14.98 -12.83
C THR A 294 -4.43 -15.97 -12.89
N LEU A 295 -3.88 -16.21 -14.08
CA LEU A 295 -2.69 -17.04 -14.25
C LEU A 295 -1.49 -16.45 -13.50
N LEU A 296 -1.20 -15.15 -13.65
CA LEU A 296 -0.14 -14.49 -12.89
C LEU A 296 -0.31 -14.64 -11.38
N SER A 297 -1.55 -14.54 -10.89
CA SER A 297 -1.87 -14.71 -9.47
C SER A 297 -1.69 -16.16 -8.98
N LEU A 298 -1.87 -17.16 -9.84
CA LEU A 298 -1.50 -18.54 -9.53
C LEU A 298 0.02 -18.67 -9.47
N LEU A 299 0.72 -18.21 -10.50
CA LEU A 299 2.18 -18.35 -10.63
C LEU A 299 2.98 -17.61 -9.55
N ASN A 300 2.46 -16.49 -9.02
CA ASN A 300 3.10 -15.75 -7.93
C ASN A 300 2.69 -16.24 -6.52
N GLY A 301 1.79 -17.22 -6.42
CA GLY A 301 1.39 -17.83 -5.15
C GLY A 301 0.30 -17.10 -4.36
N THR A 302 -0.33 -16.06 -4.92
CA THR A 302 -1.45 -15.34 -4.29
C THR A 302 -2.77 -16.10 -4.35
N LEU A 303 -3.05 -16.78 -5.46
CA LEU A 303 -4.16 -17.71 -5.61
C LEU A 303 -3.67 -19.15 -5.52
N TYR A 304 -4.45 -20.02 -4.87
CA TYR A 304 -4.16 -21.45 -4.80
C TYR A 304 -4.84 -22.19 -5.95
N PRO A 305 -4.13 -23.11 -6.64
CA PRO A 305 -4.70 -23.94 -7.68
C PRO A 305 -5.59 -25.03 -7.07
N GLN A 306 -6.49 -25.59 -7.89
CA GLN A 306 -7.31 -26.75 -7.51
C GLN A 306 -6.57 -28.07 -7.78
N LYS A 307 -5.75 -28.12 -8.83
CA LYS A 307 -4.86 -29.24 -9.17
C LYS A 307 -3.54 -28.73 -9.73
N GLY A 308 -2.53 -29.59 -9.68
CA GLY A 308 -1.18 -29.29 -10.17
C GLY A 308 -0.32 -28.56 -9.13
N SER A 309 0.92 -28.29 -9.52
CA SER A 309 1.94 -27.67 -8.66
C SER A 309 2.76 -26.66 -9.46
N VAL A 310 3.20 -25.60 -8.78
CA VAL A 310 4.19 -24.65 -9.29
C VAL A 310 5.47 -24.85 -8.49
N LEU A 311 6.57 -25.14 -9.19
CA LEU A 311 7.83 -25.56 -8.59
C LEU A 311 8.95 -24.57 -8.94
N ILE A 312 9.77 -24.21 -7.96
CA ILE A 312 11.02 -23.46 -8.14
C ILE A 312 12.16 -24.37 -7.72
N ASN A 313 13.02 -24.79 -8.64
CA ASN A 313 14.09 -25.76 -8.36
C ASN A 313 13.56 -27.02 -7.62
N ASN A 314 12.37 -27.50 -8.04
CA ASN A 314 11.62 -28.61 -7.44
C ASN A 314 11.11 -28.39 -6.00
N TYR A 315 11.07 -27.15 -5.49
CA TYR A 315 10.33 -26.77 -4.29
C TYR A 315 8.95 -26.23 -4.65
N ASP A 316 7.91 -26.70 -3.96
CA ASP A 316 6.53 -26.32 -4.27
C ASP A 316 6.18 -24.94 -3.67
N LEU A 317 5.72 -24.02 -4.52
CA LEU A 317 5.38 -22.66 -4.14
C LEU A 317 4.30 -22.56 -3.06
N TYR A 318 3.37 -23.50 -3.00
CA TYR A 318 2.24 -23.46 -2.06
C TYR A 318 2.55 -24.18 -0.75
N ILE A 319 3.47 -25.15 -0.77
CA ILE A 319 3.86 -25.96 0.39
C ILE A 319 5.14 -25.41 1.06
N ASP A 320 6.19 -25.17 0.28
CA ASP A 320 7.52 -24.75 0.74
C ASP A 320 7.66 -23.21 0.86
N LYS A 321 6.58 -22.49 1.20
CA LYS A 321 6.52 -21.01 1.20
C LYS A 321 7.65 -20.32 1.95
N GLN A 322 8.07 -20.86 3.08
CA GLN A 322 9.12 -20.26 3.91
C GLN A 322 10.51 -20.31 3.23
N LYS A 323 10.78 -21.34 2.41
CA LYS A 323 12.06 -21.50 1.72
C LYS A 323 12.15 -20.64 0.45
N LEU A 324 10.98 -20.29 -0.10
CA LEU A 324 10.86 -19.51 -1.34
C LEU A 324 10.58 -18.02 -1.08
N ASP A 325 10.60 -17.60 0.19
CA ASP A 325 10.31 -16.22 0.59
C ASP A 325 11.31 -15.24 -0.02
N GLY A 326 10.82 -14.13 -0.56
CA GLY A 326 11.63 -13.11 -1.21
C GLY A 326 12.20 -13.45 -2.60
N LEU A 327 12.01 -14.68 -3.12
CA LEU A 327 12.46 -15.04 -4.49
C LEU A 327 11.60 -14.41 -5.59
N ILE A 328 10.31 -14.22 -5.31
CA ILE A 328 9.32 -13.72 -6.26
C ILE A 328 9.04 -12.23 -6.02
N GLY A 329 9.16 -11.43 -7.07
CA GLY A 329 8.67 -10.07 -7.16
C GLY A 329 7.39 -9.99 -7.99
N TYR A 330 6.47 -9.10 -7.62
CA TYR A 330 5.22 -8.87 -8.37
C TYR A 330 4.97 -7.37 -8.53
N ILE A 331 4.88 -6.92 -9.79
CA ILE A 331 4.58 -5.55 -10.16
C ILE A 331 3.10 -5.51 -10.60
N PRO A 332 2.21 -4.86 -9.82
CA PRO A 332 0.81 -4.75 -10.17
C PRO A 332 0.56 -3.77 -11.33
N GLN A 333 -0.59 -3.92 -11.99
CA GLN A 333 -1.06 -2.99 -13.03
C GLN A 333 -1.23 -1.57 -12.49
N ASP A 334 -1.92 -1.42 -11.35
CA ASP A 334 -2.10 -0.14 -10.66
C ASP A 334 -0.75 0.39 -10.11
N ASP A 335 -0.52 1.69 -10.23
CA ASP A 335 0.63 2.36 -9.63
C ASP A 335 0.38 2.68 -8.15
N LEU A 336 0.73 1.71 -7.31
CA LEU A 336 0.53 1.73 -5.86
C LEU A 336 1.69 2.46 -5.16
N LEU A 337 1.59 3.79 -5.12
CA LEU A 337 2.55 4.72 -4.53
C LEU A 337 1.88 5.57 -3.45
N ILE A 338 2.66 6.08 -2.49
CA ILE A 338 2.19 7.06 -1.52
C ILE A 338 2.35 8.43 -2.16
N GLU A 339 1.22 9.02 -2.56
CA GLU A 339 1.14 10.20 -3.41
C GLU A 339 1.69 11.46 -2.75
N GLU A 340 1.61 11.55 -1.42
CA GLU A 340 2.10 12.70 -0.65
C GLU A 340 3.62 12.74 -0.50
N LEU A 341 4.28 11.59 -0.63
CA LEU A 341 5.72 11.44 -0.43
C LEU A 341 6.52 11.70 -1.72
N THR A 342 7.82 11.97 -1.56
CA THR A 342 8.74 12.11 -2.69
C THR A 342 9.08 10.76 -3.35
N VAL A 343 9.66 10.82 -4.54
CA VAL A 343 10.20 9.66 -5.26
C VAL A 343 11.21 8.90 -4.37
N PHE A 344 12.13 9.62 -3.74
CA PHE A 344 13.12 9.05 -2.81
C PHE A 344 12.45 8.46 -1.58
N GLU A 345 11.54 9.18 -0.93
CA GLU A 345 10.88 8.72 0.31
C GLU A 345 10.07 7.44 0.11
N ASN A 346 9.34 7.34 -1.01
CA ASN A 346 8.61 6.12 -1.38
C ASN A 346 9.55 4.91 -1.44
N LEU A 347 10.65 5.05 -2.19
CA LEU A 347 11.61 3.97 -2.39
C LEU A 347 12.39 3.65 -1.11
N TYR A 348 12.86 4.66 -0.39
CA TYR A 348 13.61 4.51 0.86
C TYR A 348 12.79 3.82 1.97
N LEU A 349 11.54 4.22 2.18
CA LEU A 349 10.68 3.61 3.21
C LEU A 349 10.31 2.17 2.87
N SER A 350 10.05 1.87 1.59
CA SER A 350 9.83 0.50 1.12
C SER A 350 11.09 -0.36 1.32
N SER A 351 12.26 0.18 0.97
CA SER A 351 13.56 -0.48 1.15
C SER A 351 13.82 -0.81 2.61
N ARG A 352 13.51 0.12 3.53
CA ARG A 352 13.64 -0.08 4.98
C ARG A 352 12.76 -1.21 5.52
N LEU A 353 11.62 -1.50 4.88
CA LEU A 353 10.74 -2.63 5.22
C LEU A 353 11.23 -3.96 4.64
N CYS A 354 12.13 -3.93 3.65
CA CYS A 354 12.60 -5.12 2.93
C CYS A 354 14.06 -5.52 3.25
N LEU A 355 14.88 -4.57 3.69
CA LEU A 355 16.33 -4.69 3.87
C LEU A 355 16.72 -4.36 5.31
N GLY A 356 16.13 -5.06 6.28
CA GLY A 356 16.37 -4.84 7.71
C GLY A 356 17.78 -5.22 8.19
N ASN A 357 18.56 -5.93 7.37
CA ASN A 357 19.97 -6.23 7.63
C ASN A 357 20.94 -5.10 7.26
N LEU A 358 20.48 -4.06 6.57
CA LEU A 358 21.32 -2.96 6.11
C LEU A 358 21.14 -1.72 7.00
N THR A 359 22.21 -0.94 7.07
CA THR A 359 22.21 0.38 7.72
C THR A 359 21.46 1.40 6.88
N ASP A 360 21.03 2.52 7.50
CA ASP A 360 20.35 3.59 6.77
C ASP A 360 21.22 4.21 5.67
N GLN A 361 22.55 4.24 5.85
CA GLN A 361 23.49 4.74 4.84
C GLN A 361 23.56 3.80 3.64
N GLU A 362 23.76 2.50 3.86
CA GLU A 362 23.79 1.50 2.79
C GLU A 362 22.46 1.46 2.00
N ILE A 363 21.33 1.58 2.70
CA ILE A 363 20.01 1.65 2.05
C ILE A 363 19.92 2.92 1.20
N THR A 364 20.38 4.06 1.71
CA THR A 364 20.34 5.34 0.99
C THR A 364 21.18 5.29 -0.29
N GLU A 365 22.40 4.76 -0.21
CA GLU A 365 23.27 4.55 -1.38
C GLU A 365 22.62 3.61 -2.39
N LYS A 366 22.04 2.49 -1.93
CA LYS A 366 21.35 1.55 -2.80
C LYS A 366 20.14 2.17 -3.49
N VAL A 367 19.39 3.01 -2.79
CA VAL A 367 18.25 3.76 -3.34
C VAL A 367 18.73 4.74 -4.41
N TYR A 368 19.79 5.53 -4.16
CA TYR A 368 20.32 6.45 -5.15
C TYR A 368 20.85 5.74 -6.39
N ASN A 369 21.59 4.65 -6.22
CA ASN A 369 22.09 3.85 -7.34
C ASN A 369 20.93 3.32 -8.20
N LEU A 370 19.86 2.81 -7.57
CA LEU A 370 18.68 2.37 -8.32
C LEU A 370 17.95 3.52 -9.02
N LEU A 371 17.87 4.70 -8.41
CA LEU A 371 17.27 5.88 -9.04
C LEU A 371 18.09 6.37 -10.23
N ILE A 372 19.42 6.23 -10.20
CA ILE A 372 20.30 6.52 -11.33
C ILE A 372 20.08 5.49 -12.45
N ASP A 373 20.07 4.20 -12.11
CA ASP A 373 19.84 3.10 -13.06
C ASP A 373 18.49 3.22 -13.80
N LEU A 374 17.50 3.84 -13.16
CA LEU A 374 16.13 4.00 -13.69
C LEU A 374 15.85 5.39 -14.25
N ASP A 375 16.84 6.27 -14.32
CA ASP A 375 16.67 7.65 -14.80
C ASP A 375 15.57 8.41 -14.02
N LEU A 376 15.65 8.34 -12.69
CA LEU A 376 14.74 8.98 -11.73
C LEU A 376 15.49 9.86 -10.71
N TYR A 377 16.82 9.94 -10.79
CA TYR A 377 17.64 10.67 -9.81
C TYR A 377 17.33 12.16 -9.79
N GLU A 378 17.15 12.80 -10.96
CA GLU A 378 16.87 14.24 -11.04
C GLU A 378 15.54 14.64 -10.36
N ILE A 379 14.57 13.72 -10.34
CA ILE A 379 13.25 13.93 -9.75
C ILE A 379 13.12 13.34 -8.34
N CYS A 380 14.22 12.88 -7.72
CA CYS A 380 14.18 12.13 -6.46
C CYS A 380 13.49 12.91 -5.31
N ASN A 381 13.59 14.23 -5.32
CA ASN A 381 12.99 15.13 -4.31
C ASN A 381 11.60 15.64 -4.68
N LEU A 382 11.08 15.33 -5.88
CA LEU A 382 9.74 15.71 -6.27
C LEU A 382 8.71 14.79 -5.62
N LYS A 383 7.57 15.36 -5.21
CA LYS A 383 6.40 14.59 -4.77
C LYS A 383 5.86 13.76 -5.93
N VAL A 384 5.32 12.58 -5.63
CA VAL A 384 4.74 11.71 -6.65
C VAL A 384 3.41 12.28 -7.17
N GLY A 385 2.54 12.74 -6.28
CA GLY A 385 1.23 13.28 -6.64
C GLY A 385 0.16 12.25 -6.98
N THR A 386 -1.05 12.76 -7.18
CA THR A 386 -2.19 11.97 -7.68
C THR A 386 -2.13 11.88 -9.21
N PRO A 387 -2.78 10.90 -9.85
CA PRO A 387 -2.89 10.84 -11.31
C PRO A 387 -3.51 12.09 -11.96
N LEU A 388 -4.30 12.87 -11.20
CA LEU A 388 -4.95 14.11 -11.62
C LEU A 388 -4.04 15.33 -11.40
N ASN A 389 -3.31 15.38 -10.28
CA ASN A 389 -2.33 16.41 -9.96
C ASN A 389 -0.91 15.87 -10.18
N LYS A 390 -0.53 15.79 -11.46
CA LYS A 390 0.73 15.18 -11.89
C LYS A 390 1.93 16.09 -11.55
N PHE A 391 2.76 15.63 -10.62
CA PHE A 391 4.09 16.23 -10.37
C PHE A 391 5.20 15.50 -11.14
N ILE A 392 4.99 14.22 -11.47
CA ILE A 392 5.88 13.38 -12.30
C ILE A 392 5.11 12.81 -13.50
N SER A 393 5.82 12.44 -14.57
CA SER A 393 5.20 11.85 -15.77
C SER A 393 4.66 10.44 -15.52
N GLY A 394 3.78 9.94 -16.41
CA GLY A 394 3.25 8.58 -16.31
C GLY A 394 4.34 7.50 -16.42
N GLY A 395 5.28 7.68 -17.35
CA GLY A 395 6.45 6.81 -17.49
C GLY A 395 7.31 6.81 -16.22
N GLN A 396 7.64 7.99 -15.67
CA GLN A 396 8.40 8.12 -14.42
C GLN A 396 7.70 7.43 -13.25
N ARG A 397 6.37 7.59 -13.14
CA ARG A 397 5.56 6.93 -12.11
C ARG A 397 5.62 5.42 -12.23
N LYS A 398 5.54 4.87 -13.45
CA LYS A 398 5.64 3.43 -13.71
C LYS A 398 7.04 2.90 -13.41
N ARG A 399 8.10 3.64 -13.80
CA ARG A 399 9.50 3.30 -13.45
C ARG A 399 9.70 3.26 -11.93
N LEU A 400 9.14 4.21 -11.17
CA LEU A 400 9.18 4.18 -9.70
C LEU A 400 8.40 2.99 -9.11
N ASN A 401 7.24 2.66 -9.69
CA ASN A 401 6.45 1.50 -9.26
C ASN A 401 7.22 0.18 -9.46
N ILE A 402 7.96 0.07 -10.57
CA ILE A 402 8.89 -1.04 -10.86
C ILE A 402 10.08 -1.02 -9.89
N ALA A 403 10.66 0.16 -9.62
CA ALA A 403 11.80 0.35 -8.72
C ALA A 403 11.58 -0.25 -7.32
N LEU A 404 10.38 -0.03 -6.78
CA LEU A 404 9.94 -0.55 -5.49
C LEU A 404 10.01 -2.08 -5.40
N GLU A 405 9.94 -2.80 -6.52
CA GLU A 405 10.17 -4.24 -6.57
C GLU A 405 11.61 -4.63 -6.88
N LEU A 406 12.26 -3.90 -7.79
CA LEU A 406 13.64 -4.19 -8.21
C LEU A 406 14.65 -4.02 -7.07
N ILE A 407 14.39 -3.14 -6.10
CA ILE A 407 15.28 -2.92 -4.94
C ILE A 407 15.49 -4.18 -4.10
N ARG A 408 14.53 -5.11 -4.12
CA ARG A 408 14.57 -6.39 -3.41
C ARG A 408 15.43 -7.43 -4.12
N GLU A 409 15.82 -7.16 -5.37
CA GLU A 409 16.58 -8.08 -6.24
C GLU A 409 15.91 -9.46 -6.38
N PRO A 410 14.62 -9.57 -6.76
CA PRO A 410 13.95 -10.85 -6.90
C PRO A 410 14.54 -11.67 -8.06
N TRP A 411 14.52 -12.99 -7.92
CA TRP A 411 15.00 -13.94 -8.93
C TRP A 411 13.96 -14.23 -10.02
N ILE A 412 12.67 -14.15 -9.66
CA ILE A 412 11.54 -14.27 -10.57
C ILE A 412 10.71 -13.00 -10.44
N LEU A 413 10.50 -12.29 -11.54
CA LEU A 413 9.73 -11.05 -11.57
C LEU A 413 8.47 -11.24 -12.41
N PHE A 414 7.31 -11.06 -11.80
CA PHE A 414 6.03 -11.01 -12.49
C PHE A 414 5.60 -9.55 -12.67
N ALA A 415 5.16 -9.17 -13.87
CA ALA A 415 4.63 -7.83 -14.13
C ALA A 415 3.27 -7.89 -14.84
N ASP A 416 2.25 -7.25 -14.27
CA ASP A 416 0.91 -7.22 -14.88
C ASP A 416 0.72 -5.91 -15.66
N GLU A 417 0.66 -6.01 -17.00
CA GLU A 417 0.49 -4.90 -17.94
C GLU A 417 1.42 -3.70 -17.69
N PRO A 418 2.74 -3.90 -17.68
CA PRO A 418 3.69 -2.85 -17.30
C PRO A 418 3.78 -1.71 -18.33
N THR A 419 3.35 -1.92 -19.57
CA THR A 419 3.40 -0.94 -20.67
C THR A 419 2.06 -0.24 -20.94
N SER A 420 1.01 -0.57 -20.18
CA SER A 420 -0.33 -0.03 -20.41
C SER A 420 -0.43 1.45 -20.05
N GLY A 421 -1.07 2.25 -20.91
CA GLY A 421 -1.27 3.69 -20.69
C GLY A 421 -0.03 4.56 -20.91
N LEU A 422 1.03 4.04 -21.53
CA LEU A 422 2.28 4.75 -21.80
C LEU A 422 2.44 5.14 -23.28
N SER A 423 3.33 6.10 -23.53
CA SER A 423 3.80 6.40 -24.88
C SER A 423 4.68 5.25 -25.41
N SER A 424 4.87 5.18 -26.74
CA SER A 424 5.71 4.13 -27.34
C SER A 424 7.16 4.17 -26.84
N SER A 425 7.74 5.38 -26.69
CA SER A 425 9.09 5.54 -26.15
C SER A 425 9.21 5.08 -24.70
N ASP A 426 8.26 5.45 -23.84
CA ASP A 426 8.27 5.05 -22.43
C ASP A 426 8.10 3.52 -22.29
N ALA A 427 7.25 2.91 -23.14
CA ALA A 427 7.06 1.47 -23.17
C ALA A 427 8.34 0.73 -23.58
N ASP A 428 9.08 1.24 -24.57
CA ASP A 428 10.36 0.67 -25.01
C ASP A 428 11.41 0.74 -23.90
N GLU A 429 11.49 1.85 -23.17
CA GLU A 429 12.39 1.99 -22.00
C GLU A 429 12.06 0.98 -20.91
N ILE A 430 10.77 0.81 -20.57
CA ILE A 430 10.34 -0.22 -19.61
C ILE A 430 10.69 -1.62 -20.09
N MET A 431 10.54 -1.90 -21.38
CA MET A 431 10.95 -3.19 -21.94
C MET A 431 12.46 -3.40 -21.83
N GLN A 432 13.29 -2.36 -22.03
CA GLN A 432 14.74 -2.47 -21.77
C GLN A 432 15.03 -2.79 -20.31
N LEU A 433 14.35 -2.16 -19.35
CA LEU A 433 14.53 -2.44 -17.92
C LEU A 433 14.32 -3.92 -17.59
N PHE A 434 13.31 -4.56 -18.20
CA PHE A 434 13.05 -6.00 -18.02
C PHE A 434 14.09 -6.88 -18.70
N ILE A 435 14.58 -6.49 -19.89
CA ILE A 435 15.69 -7.18 -20.55
C ILE A 435 16.94 -7.12 -19.68
N ASP A 436 17.24 -5.98 -19.08
CA ASP A 436 18.39 -5.83 -18.18
C ASP A 436 18.27 -6.74 -16.94
N GLN A 437 17.04 -7.04 -16.48
CA GLN A 437 16.84 -8.05 -15.44
C GLN A 437 17.15 -9.46 -15.93
N THR A 438 16.76 -9.81 -17.17
CA THR A 438 17.06 -11.14 -17.73
C THR A 438 18.57 -11.35 -17.95
N ILE A 439 19.30 -10.30 -18.33
CA ILE A 439 20.78 -10.32 -18.44
C ILE A 439 21.42 -10.63 -17.08
N LYS A 440 20.81 -10.19 -15.97
CA LYS A 440 21.22 -10.51 -14.59
C LYS A 440 20.78 -11.93 -14.15
N ASN A 441 20.49 -12.83 -15.10
CA ASN A 441 20.07 -14.22 -14.88
C ASN A 441 18.73 -14.36 -14.10
N ARG A 442 17.81 -13.41 -14.25
CA ARG A 442 16.46 -13.44 -13.63
C ARG A 442 15.42 -13.95 -14.61
N ILE A 443 14.36 -14.57 -14.10
CA ILE A 443 13.18 -14.93 -14.90
C ILE A 443 12.22 -13.75 -14.86
N VAL A 444 11.76 -13.28 -16.01
CA VAL A 444 10.77 -12.20 -16.08
C VAL A 444 9.55 -12.72 -16.84
N VAL A 445 8.39 -12.67 -16.19
CA VAL A 445 7.11 -13.05 -16.80
C VAL A 445 6.20 -11.83 -16.77
N MET A 446 5.66 -11.42 -17.91
CA MET A 446 4.78 -10.27 -17.97
C MET A 446 3.52 -10.52 -18.78
N ASN A 447 2.40 -9.99 -18.30
CA ASN A 447 1.18 -9.90 -19.11
C ASN A 447 1.27 -8.63 -19.97
N ILE A 448 1.06 -8.76 -21.28
CA ILE A 448 0.97 -7.61 -22.17
C ILE A 448 -0.35 -7.63 -22.93
N HIS A 449 -0.97 -6.46 -22.98
CA HIS A 449 -2.09 -6.17 -23.87
C HIS A 449 -1.55 -5.50 -25.14
N GLN A 450 -1.68 -6.15 -26.29
CA GLN A 450 -1.29 -5.63 -27.63
C GLN A 450 0.15 -5.06 -27.70
N PRO A 451 1.19 -5.91 -27.64
CA PRO A 451 2.58 -5.46 -27.75
C PRO A 451 2.85 -4.78 -29.09
N SER A 452 3.72 -3.77 -29.14
CA SER A 452 4.28 -3.31 -30.42
C SER A 452 5.02 -4.47 -31.10
N SER A 453 5.17 -4.43 -32.43
CA SER A 453 5.94 -5.46 -33.15
C SER A 453 7.37 -5.61 -32.62
N ASP A 454 7.99 -4.49 -32.26
CA ASP A 454 9.33 -4.51 -31.69
C ASP A 454 9.33 -5.14 -30.30
N ALA A 455 8.39 -4.80 -29.42
CA ALA A 455 8.26 -5.43 -28.11
C ALA A 455 7.94 -6.94 -28.21
N PHE A 456 7.10 -7.33 -29.17
CA PHE A 456 6.73 -8.73 -29.40
C PHE A 456 7.95 -9.61 -29.73
N LYS A 457 8.94 -9.08 -30.46
CA LYS A 457 10.18 -9.78 -30.83
C LYS A 457 11.20 -9.89 -29.69
N LEU A 458 11.03 -9.11 -28.61
CA LEU A 458 11.95 -9.14 -27.47
C LEU A 458 11.72 -10.36 -26.57
N PHE A 459 10.52 -10.95 -26.61
CA PHE A 459 10.20 -12.14 -25.82
C PHE A 459 10.99 -13.37 -26.29
N ASP A 460 11.52 -14.10 -25.32
CA ASP A 460 12.08 -15.43 -25.55
C ASP A 460 10.97 -16.44 -25.84
N LYS A 461 9.91 -16.37 -25.04
CA LYS A 461 8.74 -17.23 -25.14
C LYS A 461 7.48 -16.42 -24.93
N ILE A 462 6.42 -16.80 -25.63
CA ILE A 462 5.07 -16.29 -25.38
C ILE A 462 4.14 -17.42 -25.00
N LEU A 463 3.25 -17.17 -24.05
CA LEU A 463 2.13 -18.03 -23.70
C LEU A 463 0.85 -17.36 -24.21
N VAL A 464 0.17 -18.00 -25.14
CA VAL A 464 -1.10 -17.48 -25.68
C VAL A 464 -2.27 -18.14 -24.96
N LEU A 465 -3.15 -17.32 -24.38
CA LEU A 465 -4.39 -17.73 -23.74
C LEU A 465 -5.60 -17.34 -24.60
N ASP A 466 -6.49 -18.30 -24.85
CA ASP A 466 -7.78 -18.09 -25.53
C ASP A 466 -8.94 -18.03 -24.52
N LYS A 467 -10.15 -17.73 -25.00
CA LYS A 467 -11.41 -17.66 -24.24
C LYS A 467 -11.52 -18.80 -23.23
N GLU A 468 -12.10 -18.50 -22.06
CA GLU A 468 -12.26 -19.44 -20.92
C GLU A 468 -10.93 -19.87 -20.26
N GLY A 469 -9.78 -19.35 -20.71
CA GLY A 469 -8.47 -19.59 -20.13
C GLY A 469 -7.83 -20.89 -20.59
N TYR A 470 -8.05 -21.25 -21.86
CA TYR A 470 -7.33 -22.34 -22.53
C TYR A 470 -5.95 -21.85 -23.01
N PRO A 471 -4.85 -22.47 -22.55
CA PRO A 471 -3.54 -22.30 -23.17
C PRO A 471 -3.53 -22.93 -24.56
N VAL A 472 -3.09 -22.18 -25.57
CA VAL A 472 -3.13 -22.62 -26.98
C VAL A 472 -1.76 -22.67 -27.67
N PHE A 473 -0.76 -21.95 -27.14
CA PHE A 473 0.61 -21.95 -27.64
C PHE A 473 1.59 -21.55 -26.55
N PHE A 474 2.77 -22.19 -26.52
CA PHE A 474 3.91 -21.79 -25.70
C PHE A 474 5.21 -22.02 -26.47
N GLY A 475 5.94 -20.95 -26.78
CA GLY A 475 7.15 -21.05 -27.61
C GLY A 475 7.64 -19.69 -28.07
N ASN A 476 8.58 -19.67 -29.02
CA ASN A 476 9.13 -18.41 -29.55
C ASN A 476 8.03 -17.58 -30.27
N PRO A 477 8.02 -16.24 -30.12
CA PRO A 477 7.05 -15.37 -30.78
C PRO A 477 6.99 -15.54 -32.30
N VAL A 478 8.13 -15.72 -32.96
CA VAL A 478 8.22 -15.86 -34.43
C VAL A 478 7.59 -17.17 -34.91
N ASP A 479 7.74 -18.24 -34.11
CA ASP A 479 7.20 -19.56 -34.45
C ASP A 479 5.68 -19.63 -34.26
N SER A 480 5.12 -18.79 -33.38
CA SER A 480 3.70 -18.81 -33.07
C SER A 480 2.82 -18.63 -34.31
N ILE A 481 3.18 -17.71 -35.20
CA ILE A 481 2.44 -17.45 -36.44
C ILE A 481 2.49 -18.67 -37.36
N ASN A 482 3.64 -19.33 -37.45
CA ASN A 482 3.80 -20.55 -38.24
C ASN A 482 2.94 -21.69 -37.66
N TYR A 483 2.95 -21.87 -36.34
CA TYR A 483 2.13 -22.85 -35.65
C TYR A 483 0.63 -22.67 -35.97
N PHE A 484 0.10 -21.45 -35.82
CA PHE A 484 -1.32 -21.20 -36.10
C PHE A 484 -1.67 -21.36 -37.58
N ASN A 485 -0.79 -20.96 -38.50
CA ASN A 485 -0.99 -21.14 -39.95
C ASN A 485 -0.95 -22.61 -40.38
N GLU A 486 -0.02 -23.41 -39.85
CA GLU A 486 0.07 -24.84 -40.16
C GLU A 486 -1.18 -25.62 -39.74
N LYS A 487 -1.79 -25.26 -38.60
CA LYS A 487 -2.99 -25.96 -38.09
C LYS A 487 -4.29 -25.52 -38.76
N THR A 488 -4.32 -24.37 -39.43
CA THR A 488 -5.54 -23.83 -40.05
C THR A 488 -5.69 -24.15 -41.53
N GLU A 489 -4.69 -24.80 -42.14
CA GLU A 489 -4.61 -25.10 -43.59
C GLU A 489 -4.83 -23.85 -44.49
N SER A 490 -4.65 -22.65 -43.94
CA SER A 490 -4.89 -21.39 -44.64
C SER A 490 -3.67 -21.03 -45.49
N PHE A 491 -3.87 -20.93 -46.82
CA PHE A 491 -2.85 -20.58 -47.83
C PHE A 491 -2.29 -19.15 -47.74
N VAL A 492 -2.59 -18.38 -46.67
CA VAL A 492 -2.13 -16.99 -46.50
C VAL A 492 -0.71 -16.96 -45.95
N ARG A 493 0.26 -17.43 -46.73
CA ARG A 493 1.69 -17.38 -46.38
C ARG A 493 2.34 -16.00 -46.60
N SER A 494 1.62 -15.03 -47.16
CA SER A 494 2.26 -13.88 -47.84
C SER A 494 1.89 -12.47 -47.37
N VAL A 495 1.02 -12.27 -46.37
CA VAL A 495 0.52 -10.90 -46.05
C VAL A 495 0.96 -10.38 -44.68
N ASP A 496 1.19 -11.22 -43.67
CA ASP A 496 1.41 -10.74 -42.29
C ASP A 496 2.89 -10.56 -41.89
N ASN A 497 3.82 -10.98 -42.75
CA ASN A 497 5.27 -10.77 -42.59
C ASN A 497 5.79 -9.92 -43.76
N CYS A 498 6.18 -8.68 -43.48
CA CYS A 498 6.77 -7.79 -44.49
C CYS A 498 8.18 -8.29 -44.87
N SER A 499 8.32 -8.88 -46.06
CA SER A 499 9.61 -9.40 -46.59
C SER A 499 10.72 -8.33 -46.64
N ASN A 500 10.33 -7.05 -46.79
CA ASN A 500 11.26 -5.94 -46.94
C ASN A 500 11.68 -5.29 -45.60
N CYS A 501 10.85 -5.41 -44.56
CA CYS A 501 11.01 -4.64 -43.32
C CYS A 501 10.99 -5.49 -42.03
N GLY A 502 10.76 -6.81 -42.13
CA GLY A 502 10.84 -7.73 -40.99
C GLY A 502 9.81 -7.45 -39.89
N ASN A 503 8.76 -6.68 -40.18
CA ASN A 503 7.70 -6.37 -39.24
C ASN A 503 6.77 -7.58 -39.07
N ILE A 504 6.49 -7.96 -37.81
CA ILE A 504 5.65 -9.11 -37.48
C ILE A 504 4.33 -8.58 -36.92
N ASN A 505 3.20 -8.87 -37.59
CA ASN A 505 1.91 -8.48 -37.08
C ASN A 505 1.40 -9.48 -36.03
N HIS A 506 1.59 -9.16 -34.74
CA HIS A 506 1.11 -9.98 -33.62
C HIS A 506 -0.43 -10.13 -33.59
N GLU A 507 -1.19 -9.22 -34.20
CA GLU A 507 -2.66 -9.35 -34.30
C GLU A 507 -3.09 -10.51 -35.18
N ALA A 508 -2.22 -10.98 -36.10
CA ALA A 508 -2.50 -12.13 -36.94
C ALA A 508 -2.84 -13.38 -36.11
N ILE A 509 -2.16 -13.59 -34.98
CA ILE A 509 -2.42 -14.70 -34.05
C ILE A 509 -3.87 -14.68 -33.58
N PHE A 510 -4.34 -13.51 -33.14
CA PHE A 510 -5.72 -13.36 -32.65
C PHE A 510 -6.74 -13.47 -33.77
N ARG A 511 -6.45 -12.96 -34.97
CA ARG A 511 -7.31 -13.12 -36.15
C ARG A 511 -7.49 -14.60 -36.51
N ILE A 512 -6.41 -15.38 -36.47
CA ILE A 512 -6.44 -16.82 -36.79
C ILE A 512 -7.21 -17.61 -35.72
N ILE A 513 -6.95 -17.36 -34.44
CA ILE A 513 -7.66 -18.04 -33.33
C ILE A 513 -9.17 -17.77 -33.38
N GLU A 514 -9.58 -16.59 -33.85
CA GLU A 514 -10.96 -16.15 -33.90
C GLU A 514 -11.66 -16.29 -35.24
N GLU A 515 -11.01 -16.92 -36.21
CA GLU A 515 -11.57 -17.11 -37.55
C GLU A 515 -12.96 -17.74 -37.44
N LYS A 516 -13.97 -17.05 -38.00
CA LYS A 516 -15.38 -17.47 -37.98
C LYS A 516 -15.63 -18.50 -39.08
N LYS A 517 -16.54 -19.44 -38.83
CA LYS A 517 -17.05 -20.34 -39.88
C LYS A 517 -17.81 -19.53 -40.91
N VAL A 518 -17.79 -20.00 -42.15
CA VAL A 518 -18.54 -19.43 -43.27
C VAL A 518 -19.65 -20.41 -43.63
N ASP A 519 -20.89 -19.92 -43.71
CA ASP A 519 -22.03 -20.69 -44.20
C ASP A 519 -21.89 -21.00 -45.70
N ASN A 520 -22.69 -21.92 -46.21
CA ASN A 520 -22.72 -22.30 -47.64
C ASN A 520 -23.03 -21.12 -48.59
N ILE A 521 -23.52 -19.98 -48.07
CA ILE A 521 -23.86 -18.76 -48.83
C ILE A 521 -22.73 -17.71 -48.73
N GLY A 522 -21.64 -17.99 -48.01
CA GLY A 522 -20.52 -17.05 -47.85
C GLY A 522 -20.64 -16.09 -46.66
N ASN A 523 -21.67 -16.23 -45.82
CA ASN A 523 -21.87 -15.41 -44.62
C ASN A 523 -21.07 -15.94 -43.43
N TYR A 524 -20.46 -15.04 -42.64
CA TYR A 524 -19.78 -15.44 -41.41
C TYR A 524 -20.78 -15.80 -40.31
N ILE A 525 -20.68 -17.02 -39.81
CA ILE A 525 -21.41 -17.51 -38.63
C ILE A 525 -20.70 -17.04 -37.37
N GLU A 526 -21.43 -16.78 -36.29
CA GLU A 526 -20.82 -16.43 -34.99
C GLU A 526 -19.93 -17.54 -34.38
N GLN A 527 -20.02 -18.77 -34.90
CA GLN A 527 -19.20 -19.89 -34.45
C GLN A 527 -17.78 -19.83 -35.03
N ARG A 528 -16.77 -20.05 -34.18
CA ARG A 528 -15.37 -20.14 -34.61
C ARG A 528 -15.13 -21.42 -35.44
N LYS A 529 -14.17 -21.33 -36.37
CA LYS A 529 -13.69 -22.45 -37.20
C LYS A 529 -13.11 -23.56 -36.34
N ILE A 530 -12.28 -23.21 -35.35
CA ILE A 530 -11.67 -24.11 -34.37
C ILE A 530 -12.09 -23.67 -32.96
N SER A 531 -12.55 -24.60 -32.12
CA SER A 531 -12.95 -24.30 -30.73
C SER A 531 -11.73 -24.11 -29.81
N PRO A 532 -11.85 -23.34 -28.71
CA PRO A 532 -10.76 -23.19 -27.72
C PRO A 532 -10.25 -24.54 -27.18
N SER A 533 -11.16 -25.48 -26.92
CA SER A 533 -10.83 -26.85 -26.49
C SER A 533 -10.02 -27.64 -27.53
N SER A 534 -10.31 -27.45 -28.82
CA SER A 534 -9.56 -28.09 -29.91
C SER A 534 -8.15 -27.53 -30.01
N TRP A 535 -8.00 -26.19 -29.94
CA TRP A 535 -6.68 -25.55 -29.86
C TRP A 535 -5.85 -26.05 -28.68
N HIS A 536 -6.47 -26.19 -27.52
CA HIS A 536 -5.81 -26.73 -26.33
C HIS A 536 -5.35 -28.18 -26.52
N SER A 537 -6.11 -29.01 -27.26
CA SER A 537 -5.69 -30.38 -27.55
C SER A 537 -4.45 -30.43 -28.46
N TYR A 538 -4.29 -29.49 -29.39
CA TYR A 538 -3.07 -29.37 -30.20
C TYR A 538 -1.88 -28.95 -29.33
N PHE A 539 -2.09 -27.98 -28.44
CA PHE A 539 -1.10 -27.52 -27.47
C PHE A 539 -0.57 -28.66 -26.58
N LEU A 540 -1.45 -29.48 -25.99
CA LEU A 540 -1.04 -30.60 -25.15
C LEU A 540 -0.22 -31.66 -25.92
N LYS A 541 -0.55 -31.89 -27.20
CA LYS A 541 0.22 -32.80 -28.07
C LYS A 541 1.62 -32.28 -28.37
N GLU A 542 1.83 -30.97 -28.46
CA GLU A 542 3.17 -30.40 -28.66
C GLU A 542 4.01 -30.42 -27.40
N ILE A 543 3.43 -30.06 -26.24
CA ILE A 543 4.15 -30.12 -24.97
C ILE A 543 4.52 -31.56 -24.59
N ALA A 544 3.70 -32.55 -24.91
CA ALA A 544 4.04 -33.95 -24.67
C ALA A 544 5.32 -34.41 -25.41
N LYS A 545 5.78 -33.67 -26.45
CA LYS A 545 7.03 -33.95 -27.16
C LYS A 545 8.27 -33.39 -26.45
N SER A 546 8.12 -32.43 -25.53
CA SER A 546 9.24 -31.87 -24.78
C SER A 546 9.59 -32.77 -23.58
N LYS A 547 10.89 -33.07 -23.41
CA LYS A 547 11.35 -33.99 -22.36
C LYS A 547 11.13 -33.39 -20.97
N ALA A 548 10.65 -34.23 -20.05
CA ALA A 548 10.49 -33.88 -18.64
C ALA A 548 11.84 -33.59 -17.97
N THR A 549 11.92 -32.50 -17.21
CA THR A 549 13.06 -32.11 -16.39
C THR A 549 13.26 -33.08 -15.21
N SER A 550 14.51 -33.20 -14.75
CA SER A 550 14.91 -34.06 -13.62
C SER A 550 14.13 -33.76 -12.33
N SER A 551 13.88 -34.80 -11.53
CA SER A 551 13.05 -34.76 -10.32
C SER A 551 13.79 -34.38 -9.04
N GLU A 552 15.09 -34.09 -9.09
CA GLU A 552 15.90 -33.80 -7.91
C GLU A 552 15.83 -32.32 -7.50
N LYS A 553 15.72 -32.06 -6.19
CA LYS A 553 15.76 -30.70 -5.65
C LYS A 553 17.16 -30.12 -5.79
N THR A 554 17.27 -29.01 -6.50
CA THR A 554 18.52 -28.26 -6.65
C THR A 554 18.60 -27.15 -5.60
N GLU A 555 19.78 -26.57 -5.40
CA GLU A 555 19.95 -25.47 -4.44
C GLU A 555 19.06 -24.27 -4.80
N ILE A 556 18.61 -23.52 -3.80
CA ILE A 556 17.81 -22.29 -3.94
C ILE A 556 18.79 -21.11 -3.86
N PRO A 557 18.63 -20.03 -4.66
CA PRO A 557 19.59 -18.94 -4.59
C PRO A 557 19.43 -18.14 -3.29
N LEU A 558 20.54 -17.60 -2.81
CA LEU A 558 20.54 -16.74 -1.63
C LEU A 558 19.76 -15.45 -1.92
N VAL A 559 18.80 -15.15 -1.06
CA VAL A 559 18.00 -13.92 -1.12
C VAL A 559 18.58 -12.92 -0.12
N LYS A 560 18.89 -11.70 -0.59
CA LYS A 560 19.35 -10.61 0.29
C LYS A 560 18.23 -9.98 1.13
N PHE A 561 16.99 -10.39 0.89
CA PHE A 561 15.80 -9.93 1.58
C PHE A 561 15.81 -10.38 3.04
N ARG A 562 15.68 -9.43 3.95
CA ARG A 562 15.45 -9.71 5.36
C ARG A 562 14.53 -8.66 5.92
N LYS A 563 13.33 -9.07 6.34
CA LYS A 563 12.40 -8.14 6.99
C LYS A 563 12.98 -7.64 8.33
N PRO A 564 12.80 -6.35 8.67
CA PRO A 564 13.22 -5.81 9.96
C PRO A 564 12.38 -6.38 11.11
N GLU A 565 12.86 -6.20 12.34
CA GLU A 565 12.12 -6.65 13.52
C GLU A 565 10.84 -5.85 13.78
N LYS A 566 9.93 -6.40 14.59
CA LYS A 566 8.58 -5.80 14.82
C LYS A 566 8.63 -4.34 15.29
N ILE A 567 9.58 -4.00 16.17
CA ILE A 567 9.74 -2.65 16.70
C ILE A 567 10.29 -1.69 15.63
N GLU A 568 11.23 -2.16 14.81
CA GLU A 568 11.72 -1.37 13.68
C GLU A 568 10.64 -1.14 12.64
N GLN A 569 9.85 -2.17 12.31
CA GLN A 569 8.66 -2.02 11.45
C GLN A 569 7.71 -0.96 12.00
N LEU A 570 7.46 -0.96 13.32
CA LEU A 570 6.62 0.06 13.96
C LEU A 570 7.19 1.47 13.77
N LYS A 571 8.50 1.65 13.94
CA LYS A 571 9.18 2.94 13.72
C LYS A 571 9.04 3.39 12.26
N ILE A 572 9.25 2.48 11.31
CA ILE A 572 9.15 2.78 9.88
C ILE A 572 7.71 3.15 9.49
N PHE A 573 6.71 2.36 9.91
CA PHE A 573 5.31 2.70 9.65
C PHE A 573 4.89 4.02 10.32
N SER A 574 5.37 4.29 11.53
CA SER A 574 5.14 5.57 12.21
C SER A 574 5.76 6.73 11.44
N LYS A 575 7.03 6.60 11.00
CA LYS A 575 7.72 7.62 10.19
C LYS A 575 6.98 7.86 8.88
N ARG A 576 6.59 6.79 8.18
CA ARG A 576 5.79 6.85 6.94
C ARG A 576 4.47 7.58 7.15
N ASN A 577 3.74 7.24 8.21
CA ASN A 577 2.44 7.84 8.52
C ASN A 577 2.58 9.32 8.89
N VAL A 578 3.60 9.69 9.66
CA VAL A 578 3.85 11.10 10.01
C VAL A 578 4.24 11.90 8.78
N LEU A 579 5.19 11.42 7.97
CA LEU A 579 5.66 12.14 6.78
C LEU A 579 4.54 12.34 5.75
N SER A 580 3.73 11.32 5.47
CA SER A 580 2.64 11.46 4.49
C SER A 580 1.58 12.47 4.92
N LYS A 581 1.32 12.57 6.24
CA LYS A 581 0.39 13.57 6.80
C LYS A 581 1.01 14.96 6.86
N LEU A 582 2.28 15.08 7.28
CA LEU A 582 3.03 16.35 7.27
C LEU A 582 3.15 16.94 5.88
N ALA A 583 3.28 16.11 4.85
CA ALA A 583 3.32 16.56 3.46
C ALA A 583 1.97 17.12 2.96
N ASN A 584 0.87 16.89 3.67
CA ASN A 584 -0.47 17.39 3.36
C ASN A 584 -0.87 18.52 4.33
N ASN A 585 -0.50 19.74 3.97
CA ASN A 585 -0.76 20.94 4.79
C ASN A 585 -2.26 21.17 5.03
N GLN A 586 -3.12 20.90 4.04
CA GLN A 586 -4.57 21.08 4.18
C GLN A 586 -5.14 20.14 5.24
N TYR A 587 -4.75 18.86 5.20
CA TYR A 587 -5.17 17.87 6.19
C TYR A 587 -4.75 18.29 7.61
N ILE A 588 -3.49 18.67 7.80
CA ILE A 588 -3.00 19.06 9.13
C ILE A 588 -3.71 20.30 9.64
N LEU A 589 -3.80 21.34 8.81
CA LEU A 589 -4.43 22.59 9.18
C LEU A 589 -5.90 22.37 9.58
N LEU A 590 -6.67 21.63 8.77
CA LEU A 590 -8.06 21.30 9.09
C LEU A 590 -8.15 20.45 10.35
N SER A 591 -7.33 19.39 10.47
CA SER A 591 -7.37 18.51 11.65
C SER A 591 -7.05 19.26 12.94
N LEU A 592 -6.10 20.20 12.94
CA LEU A 592 -5.72 20.96 14.13
C LEU A 592 -6.70 22.11 14.43
N LEU A 593 -7.31 22.73 13.42
CA LEU A 593 -8.20 23.89 13.59
C LEU A 593 -9.66 23.53 13.86
N VAL A 594 -10.16 22.37 13.43
CA VAL A 594 -11.57 21.98 13.63
C VAL A 594 -11.95 22.00 15.11
N SER A 595 -11.11 21.43 15.97
CA SER A 595 -11.35 21.36 17.41
C SER A 595 -11.41 22.74 18.10
N PRO A 596 -10.40 23.63 17.96
CA PRO A 596 -10.44 24.96 18.57
C PRO A 596 -11.54 25.87 17.99
N ILE A 597 -11.88 25.75 16.69
CA ILE A 597 -12.98 26.51 16.09
C ILE A 597 -14.33 26.08 16.70
N LEU A 598 -14.55 24.77 16.85
CA LEU A 598 -15.75 24.26 17.52
C LEU A 598 -15.81 24.66 18.99
N ALA A 599 -14.67 24.66 19.70
CA ALA A 599 -14.60 25.13 21.07
C ALA A 599 -14.97 26.62 21.19
N LEU A 600 -14.42 27.46 20.30
CA LEU A 600 -14.73 28.89 20.23
C LEU A 600 -16.23 29.10 20.01
N LEU A 601 -16.80 28.44 19.00
CA LEU A 601 -18.21 28.58 18.65
C LEU A 601 -19.11 28.13 19.82
N LEU A 602 -18.89 26.93 20.36
CA LEU A 602 -19.71 26.39 21.44
C LEU A 602 -19.62 27.22 22.72
N SER A 603 -18.41 27.64 23.10
CA SER A 603 -18.22 28.42 24.34
C SER A 603 -18.80 29.83 24.23
N LEU A 604 -18.71 30.49 23.06
CA LEU A 604 -19.36 31.77 22.83
C LEU A 604 -20.88 31.66 22.90
N LEU A 605 -21.47 30.66 22.25
CA LEU A 605 -22.93 30.42 22.31
C LEU A 605 -23.40 30.04 23.72
N CYS A 606 -22.58 29.32 24.49
CA CYS A 606 -22.92 28.90 25.85
C CYS A 606 -22.60 29.97 26.92
N ARG A 607 -22.01 31.12 26.56
CA ARG A 607 -21.70 32.17 27.53
C ARG A 607 -22.94 33.01 27.84
N SER A 608 -23.83 32.49 28.68
CA SER A 608 -25.04 33.16 29.15
C SER A 608 -25.05 33.17 30.68
N GLY A 609 -24.61 34.24 31.33
CA GLY A 609 -24.50 34.31 32.79
C GLY A 609 -24.38 35.75 33.27
N ILE A 610 -25.45 36.52 33.10
CA ILE A 610 -25.52 37.93 33.52
C ILE A 610 -26.14 38.00 34.92
N ASP A 611 -25.75 39.01 35.71
CA ASP A 611 -26.31 39.25 37.04
C ASP A 611 -27.85 39.43 36.95
N PRO A 612 -28.65 38.60 37.64
CA PRO A 612 -30.11 38.71 37.65
C PRO A 612 -30.63 40.05 38.20
N ASN A 613 -29.80 40.79 38.94
CA ASN A 613 -30.16 42.11 39.46
C ASN A 613 -29.82 43.26 38.49
N GLY A 614 -29.24 42.97 37.32
CA GLY A 614 -28.90 43.98 36.30
C GLY A 614 -27.83 44.99 36.70
N LYS A 615 -27.13 44.78 37.83
CA LYS A 615 -26.16 45.74 38.39
C LYS A 615 -24.80 45.72 37.69
N SER A 616 -24.48 44.65 36.96
CA SER A 616 -23.26 44.56 36.14
C SER A 616 -23.49 43.70 34.90
N ALA A 617 -22.98 44.16 33.75
CA ALA A 617 -22.99 43.41 32.48
C ALA A 617 -21.89 42.33 32.42
N ASN A 618 -21.17 42.12 33.52
CA ASN A 618 -20.05 41.19 33.59
C ASN A 618 -20.55 39.76 33.75
N TYR A 619 -19.86 38.83 33.10
CA TYR A 619 -20.18 37.41 33.17
C TYR A 619 -19.90 36.83 34.57
N ILE A 620 -20.86 36.04 35.08
CA ILE A 620 -20.79 35.36 36.38
C ILE A 620 -21.07 33.87 36.17
N PHE A 621 -20.09 33.03 36.49
CA PHE A 621 -20.15 31.58 36.27
C PHE A 621 -21.30 30.88 37.01
N VAL A 622 -21.65 31.34 38.23
CA VAL A 622 -22.76 30.78 39.00
C VAL A 622 -24.09 30.79 38.26
N PHE A 623 -24.37 31.87 37.53
CA PHE A 623 -25.65 32.06 36.84
C PHE A 623 -25.65 31.51 35.42
N ASN A 624 -24.59 30.81 35.00
CA ASN A 624 -24.55 30.27 33.65
C ASN A 624 -25.41 29.00 33.50
N GLU A 625 -26.54 29.12 32.80
CA GLU A 625 -27.48 28.02 32.59
C GLU A 625 -26.99 26.99 31.55
N ASN A 626 -26.07 27.38 30.68
CA ASN A 626 -25.66 26.57 29.53
C ASN A 626 -24.47 25.64 29.81
N ILE A 627 -23.92 25.63 31.03
CA ILE A 627 -22.78 24.75 31.38
C ILE A 627 -23.08 23.26 31.19
N PRO A 628 -24.24 22.71 31.61
CA PRO A 628 -24.56 21.30 31.37
C PRO A 628 -24.66 20.96 29.87
N ALA A 629 -25.19 21.89 29.06
CA ALA A 629 -25.25 21.73 27.61
C ALA A 629 -23.84 21.77 26.98
N TYR A 630 -22.99 22.70 27.39
CA TYR A 630 -21.59 22.77 26.96
C TYR A 630 -20.83 21.47 27.27
N LEU A 631 -20.98 20.93 28.49
CA LEU A 631 -20.36 19.66 28.89
C LEU A 631 -20.81 18.50 28.00
N PHE A 632 -22.10 18.43 27.69
CA PHE A 632 -22.66 17.42 26.81
C PHE A 632 -22.11 17.56 25.38
N MET A 633 -22.20 18.76 24.80
CA MET A 633 -21.72 19.03 23.44
C MET A 633 -20.21 18.79 23.30
N SER A 634 -19.43 19.07 24.35
CA SER A 634 -17.98 18.80 24.36
C SER A 634 -17.67 17.30 24.19
N VAL A 635 -18.42 16.43 24.86
CA VAL A 635 -18.30 14.96 24.71
C VAL A 635 -18.63 14.53 23.30
N ILE A 636 -19.69 15.08 22.71
CA ILE A 636 -20.14 14.76 21.36
C ILE A 636 -19.12 15.23 20.32
N VAL A 637 -18.56 16.43 20.47
CA VAL A 637 -17.50 16.92 19.58
C VAL A 637 -16.26 16.03 19.68
N ALA A 638 -15.85 15.62 20.88
CA ALA A 638 -14.72 14.71 21.05
C ALA A 638 -14.95 13.35 20.36
N LEU A 639 -16.17 12.81 20.43
CA LEU A 639 -16.56 11.59 19.70
C LEU A 639 -16.56 11.81 18.18
N PHE A 640 -17.21 12.88 17.71
CA PHE A 640 -17.35 13.16 16.27
C PHE A 640 -16.00 13.40 15.60
N VAL A 641 -15.15 14.26 16.19
CA VAL A 641 -13.83 14.60 15.63
C VAL A 641 -12.92 13.37 15.60
N GLY A 642 -12.89 12.57 16.67
CA GLY A 642 -12.08 11.34 16.70
C GLY A 642 -12.56 10.32 15.66
N LEU A 643 -13.87 10.15 15.52
CA LEU A 643 -14.43 9.18 14.57
C LEU A 643 -14.19 9.59 13.12
N ILE A 644 -14.46 10.85 12.75
CA ILE A 644 -14.39 11.29 11.35
C ILE A 644 -12.96 11.31 10.80
N ILE A 645 -11.97 11.69 11.63
CA ILE A 645 -10.56 11.75 11.22
C ILE A 645 -9.98 10.35 11.04
N SER A 646 -10.41 9.38 11.84
CA SER A 646 -9.91 7.99 11.79
C SER A 646 -10.63 7.09 10.78
N ALA A 647 -11.82 7.50 10.32
CA ALA A 647 -12.70 6.68 9.49
C ALA A 647 -12.13 6.26 8.13
N GLU A 648 -11.22 7.03 7.52
CA GLU A 648 -10.66 6.74 6.19
C GLU A 648 -9.24 6.15 6.21
N GLU A 649 -8.58 6.12 7.38
CA GLU A 649 -7.14 5.83 7.49
C GLU A 649 -6.70 4.46 6.93
N ILE A 650 -7.41 3.38 7.26
CA ILE A 650 -7.06 2.02 6.79
C ILE A 650 -7.56 1.81 5.37
N TYR A 651 -8.72 2.38 5.03
CA TYR A 651 -9.31 2.27 3.71
C TYR A 651 -8.38 2.83 2.63
N LYS A 652 -7.81 4.02 2.86
CA LYS A 652 -6.88 4.67 1.91
C LYS A 652 -5.62 3.84 1.65
N ASP A 653 -5.07 3.22 2.69
CA ASP A 653 -3.83 2.44 2.58
C ASP A 653 -4.05 1.03 1.99
N ARG A 654 -5.30 0.58 1.79
CA ARG A 654 -5.63 -0.81 1.48
C ARG A 654 -4.91 -1.35 0.24
N LYS A 655 -4.82 -0.56 -0.83
CA LYS A 655 -4.14 -1.00 -2.05
C LYS A 655 -2.64 -1.21 -1.78
N ILE A 656 -2.00 -0.29 -1.06
CA ILE A 656 -0.58 -0.40 -0.68
C ILE A 656 -0.37 -1.61 0.23
N LEU A 657 -1.25 -1.85 1.20
CA LEU A 657 -1.18 -3.03 2.07
C LEU A 657 -1.32 -4.35 1.31
N LYS A 658 -2.11 -4.38 0.24
CA LYS A 658 -2.21 -5.55 -0.64
C LYS A 658 -0.92 -5.84 -1.39
N ARG A 659 -0.20 -4.80 -1.83
CA ARG A 659 1.15 -4.93 -2.40
C ARG A 659 2.13 -5.46 -1.35
N GLU A 660 2.12 -4.86 -0.16
CA GLU A 660 3.03 -5.22 0.94
C GLU A 660 2.73 -6.59 1.55
N ALA A 661 1.59 -7.22 1.22
CA ALA A 661 1.22 -8.55 1.71
C ALA A 661 2.26 -9.62 1.36
N PHE A 662 2.95 -9.50 0.22
CA PHE A 662 4.04 -10.38 -0.19
C PHE A 662 5.24 -10.35 0.77
N LEU A 663 5.41 -9.25 1.52
CA LEU A 663 6.51 -9.09 2.48
C LEU A 663 6.23 -9.75 3.84
N GLN A 664 4.99 -10.20 4.07
CA GLN A 664 4.54 -10.79 5.33
C GLN A 664 4.93 -9.95 6.57
N LEU A 665 4.69 -8.64 6.48
CA LEU A 665 4.96 -7.66 7.54
C LEU A 665 4.01 -7.86 8.74
N ASP A 666 4.44 -7.38 9.90
CA ASP A 666 3.66 -7.50 11.12
C ASP A 666 2.46 -6.53 11.11
N LYS A 667 1.27 -7.12 11.03
CA LYS A 667 -0.01 -6.40 11.04
C LYS A 667 -0.22 -5.56 12.31
N LYS A 668 0.35 -5.94 13.46
CA LYS A 668 0.19 -5.20 14.72
C LYS A 668 1.02 -3.93 14.69
N SER A 669 2.25 -3.99 14.18
CA SER A 669 3.10 -2.81 14.01
C SER A 669 2.43 -1.73 13.16
N TYR A 670 1.77 -2.10 12.05
CA TYR A 670 0.99 -1.15 11.23
C TYR A 670 -0.20 -0.53 12.00
N LEU A 671 -1.01 -1.34 12.68
CA LEU A 671 -2.17 -0.83 13.41
C LEU A 671 -1.75 0.07 14.58
N PHE A 672 -0.70 -0.30 15.32
CA PHE A 672 -0.21 0.49 16.44
C PHE A 672 0.40 1.82 15.97
N SER A 673 1.08 1.87 14.80
CA SER A 673 1.55 3.15 14.26
C SER A 673 0.42 4.11 13.91
N LYS A 674 -0.71 3.59 13.41
CA LYS A 674 -1.91 4.39 13.12
C LYS A 674 -2.57 4.88 14.41
N LEU A 675 -2.78 3.98 15.36
CA LEU A 675 -3.36 4.29 16.66
C LEU A 675 -2.54 5.34 17.42
N SER A 676 -1.21 5.17 17.49
CA SER A 676 -0.33 6.10 18.19
C SER A 676 -0.38 7.50 17.58
N PHE A 677 -0.42 7.61 16.24
CA PHE A 677 -0.55 8.90 15.57
C PHE A 677 -1.90 9.57 15.87
N LEU A 678 -3.00 8.83 15.76
CA LEU A 678 -4.34 9.36 16.02
C LEU A 678 -4.51 9.78 17.48
N PHE A 679 -3.98 9.00 18.44
CA PHE A 679 -4.03 9.36 19.85
C PHE A 679 -3.22 10.61 20.14
N PHE A 680 -2.04 10.77 19.53
CA PHE A 680 -1.24 11.98 19.65
C PHE A 680 -1.96 13.21 19.06
N LEU A 681 -2.61 13.07 17.91
CA LEU A 681 -3.41 14.13 17.31
C LEU A 681 -4.58 14.52 18.21
N SER A 682 -5.34 13.54 18.71
CA SER A 682 -6.46 13.77 19.64
C SER A 682 -6.02 14.37 20.97
N LEU A 683 -4.81 14.04 21.44
CA LEU A 683 -4.21 14.65 22.64
C LEU A 683 -4.13 16.17 22.48
N ILE A 684 -3.60 16.64 21.34
CA ILE A 684 -3.47 18.06 21.02
C ILE A 684 -4.85 18.70 20.81
N GLN A 685 -5.70 18.08 19.98
CA GLN A 685 -7.02 18.61 19.64
C GLN A 685 -7.93 18.81 20.86
N THR A 686 -7.99 17.82 21.75
CA THR A 686 -8.82 17.90 22.97
C THR A 686 -8.23 18.86 23.98
N PHE A 687 -6.90 18.98 24.07
CA PHE A 687 -6.26 19.97 24.92
C PHE A 687 -6.60 21.40 24.48
N LEU A 688 -6.46 21.70 23.18
CA LEU A 688 -6.82 23.00 22.61
C LEU A 688 -8.31 23.32 22.77
N PHE A 689 -9.17 22.31 22.60
CA PHE A 689 -10.61 22.45 22.83
C PHE A 689 -10.93 22.91 24.25
N VAL A 690 -10.38 22.18 25.23
CA VAL A 690 -10.63 22.48 26.65
C VAL A 690 -10.00 23.79 27.06
N LEU A 691 -8.80 24.11 26.54
CA LEU A 691 -8.12 25.36 26.82
C LEU A 691 -8.99 26.55 26.40
N ILE A 692 -9.45 26.58 25.15
CA ILE A 692 -10.26 27.68 24.61
C ILE A 692 -11.61 27.75 25.31
N GLY A 693 -12.31 26.62 25.42
CA GLY A 693 -13.65 26.60 26.00
C GLY A 693 -13.66 26.98 27.49
N ASN A 694 -12.69 26.51 28.28
CA ASN A 694 -12.60 26.87 29.70
C ASN A 694 -12.15 28.31 29.91
N LEU A 695 -11.33 28.89 29.03
CA LEU A 695 -10.96 30.30 29.08
C LEU A 695 -12.18 31.20 28.83
N ILE A 696 -13.01 30.87 27.83
CA ILE A 696 -14.18 31.70 27.47
C ILE A 696 -15.32 31.57 28.48
N LEU A 697 -15.54 30.37 29.06
CA LEU A 697 -16.56 30.14 30.07
C LEU A 697 -16.08 30.37 31.52
N GLU A 698 -14.81 30.76 31.69
CA GLU A 698 -14.13 31.01 32.97
C GLU A 698 -14.21 29.83 33.96
N ILE A 699 -14.09 28.59 33.46
CA ILE A 699 -14.11 27.37 34.27
C ILE A 699 -12.75 27.18 34.96
N LYS A 700 -12.71 27.36 36.29
CA LYS A 700 -11.46 27.33 37.07
C LYS A 700 -11.16 25.95 37.66
N GLY A 701 -9.88 25.54 37.59
CA GLY A 701 -9.35 24.35 38.28
C GLY A 701 -9.71 23.00 37.66
N MET A 702 -10.39 22.97 36.51
CA MET A 702 -10.97 21.74 35.92
C MET A 702 -10.34 21.32 34.60
N LEU A 703 -9.32 22.05 34.13
CA LEU A 703 -8.68 21.84 32.83
C LEU A 703 -8.20 20.40 32.64
N LEU A 704 -7.43 19.85 33.60
CA LEU A 704 -6.88 18.51 33.48
C LEU A 704 -7.97 17.43 33.49
N ILE A 705 -9.00 17.59 34.32
CA ILE A 705 -10.12 16.65 34.42
C ILE A 705 -10.90 16.64 33.11
N TYR A 706 -11.24 17.81 32.57
CA TYR A 706 -11.98 17.94 31.32
C TYR A 706 -11.19 17.36 30.16
N TRP A 707 -9.91 17.74 30.06
CA TRP A 707 -9.01 17.23 29.03
C TRP A 707 -8.89 15.72 29.08
N LEU A 708 -8.68 15.13 30.25
CA LEU A 708 -8.52 13.68 30.38
C LEU A 708 -9.80 12.92 29.98
N VAL A 709 -10.99 13.40 30.39
CA VAL A 709 -12.25 12.75 29.99
C VAL A 709 -12.49 12.89 28.48
N LEU A 710 -12.27 14.06 27.89
CA LEU A 710 -12.47 14.26 26.45
C LEU A 710 -11.41 13.52 25.62
N PHE A 711 -10.16 13.48 26.07
CA PHE A 711 -9.07 12.72 25.45
C PHE A 711 -9.40 11.22 25.39
N THR A 712 -9.82 10.64 26.53
CA THR A 712 -10.17 9.22 26.61
C THR A 712 -11.39 8.88 25.73
N THR A 713 -12.36 9.78 25.68
CA THR A 713 -13.52 9.68 24.77
C THR A 713 -13.10 9.73 23.30
N SER A 714 -12.18 10.62 22.94
CA SER A 714 -11.65 10.74 21.58
C SER A 714 -10.81 9.52 21.19
N CYS A 715 -10.03 8.94 22.11
CA CYS A 715 -9.32 7.68 21.89
C CYS A 715 -10.27 6.53 21.55
N PHE A 716 -11.38 6.38 22.28
CA PHE A 716 -12.42 5.40 21.95
C PHE A 716 -12.98 5.63 20.54
N ALA A 717 -13.30 6.88 20.20
CA ALA A 717 -13.82 7.24 18.88
C ALA A 717 -12.83 6.97 17.74
N ASN A 718 -11.53 7.21 17.95
CA ASN A 718 -10.48 6.89 16.97
C ASN A 718 -10.43 5.40 16.65
N VAL A 719 -10.51 4.54 17.68
CA VAL A 719 -10.51 3.08 17.47
C VAL A 719 -11.78 2.65 16.75
N LEU A 720 -12.93 3.23 17.12
CA LEU A 720 -14.20 2.95 16.46
C LEU A 720 -14.18 3.41 14.99
N GLY A 721 -13.59 4.55 14.66
CA GLY A 721 -13.46 5.00 13.28
C GLY A 721 -12.52 4.10 12.46
N LEU A 722 -11.37 3.67 13.02
CA LEU A 722 -10.51 2.66 12.39
C LEU A 722 -11.24 1.33 12.14
N LEU A 723 -12.12 0.93 13.06
CA LEU A 723 -12.94 -0.26 12.91
C LEU A 723 -13.82 -0.18 11.66
N ILE A 724 -14.50 0.94 11.46
CA ILE A 724 -15.35 1.19 10.29
C ILE A 724 -14.47 1.25 9.03
N SER A 725 -13.33 1.93 9.11
CA SER A 725 -12.34 2.01 8.03
C SER A 725 -11.89 0.63 7.54
N SER A 726 -11.67 -0.29 8.48
CA SER A 726 -11.27 -1.66 8.16
C SER A 726 -12.44 -2.52 7.70
N ALA A 727 -13.65 -2.32 8.23
CA ALA A 727 -14.82 -3.15 7.95
C ALA A 727 -15.37 -2.96 6.53
N PHE A 728 -15.45 -1.72 6.04
CA PHE A 728 -16.15 -1.40 4.80
C PHE A 728 -15.23 -1.20 3.59
N ASN A 729 -15.81 -1.31 2.39
CA ASN A 729 -15.10 -1.23 1.11
C ASN A 729 -15.45 0.04 0.31
N SER A 730 -16.12 1.03 0.91
CA SER A 730 -16.51 2.28 0.23
C SER A 730 -16.47 3.45 1.21
N VAL A 731 -15.85 4.55 0.78
CA VAL A 731 -15.78 5.82 1.52
C VAL A 731 -17.19 6.38 1.80
N VAL A 732 -18.12 6.25 0.84
CA VAL A 732 -19.50 6.73 0.99
C VAL A 732 -20.22 5.99 2.12
N VAL A 733 -20.06 4.66 2.17
CA VAL A 733 -20.66 3.84 3.24
C VAL A 733 -20.08 4.21 4.60
N ILE A 734 -18.76 4.45 4.67
CA ILE A 734 -18.09 4.89 5.89
C ILE A 734 -18.73 6.20 6.41
N TYR A 735 -18.91 7.21 5.55
CA TYR A 735 -19.50 8.49 5.97
C TYR A 735 -20.99 8.40 6.35
N ILE A 736 -21.77 7.52 5.72
CA ILE A 736 -23.17 7.27 6.12
C ILE A 736 -23.26 6.65 7.52
N LEU A 737 -22.29 5.83 7.91
CA LEU A 737 -22.28 5.18 9.23
C LEU A 737 -21.90 6.12 10.37
N VAL A 738 -21.17 7.20 10.10
CA VAL A 738 -20.73 8.16 11.13
C VAL A 738 -21.94 8.73 11.91
N PRO A 739 -22.98 9.32 11.28
CA PRO A 739 -24.19 9.75 11.98
C PRO A 739 -24.94 8.61 12.67
N ILE A 740 -25.02 7.43 12.03
CA ILE A 740 -25.74 6.26 12.59
C ILE A 740 -25.13 5.82 13.92
N LEU A 741 -23.82 6.00 14.11
CA LEU A 741 -23.15 5.69 15.37
C LEU A 741 -23.25 6.82 16.40
N ILE A 742 -23.33 8.07 15.97
CA ILE A 742 -23.35 9.23 16.87
C ILE A 742 -24.76 9.52 17.41
N VAL A 743 -25.81 9.34 16.60
CA VAL A 743 -27.20 9.61 17.03
C VAL A 743 -27.61 8.77 18.26
N PRO A 744 -27.33 7.46 18.34
CA PRO A 744 -27.57 6.69 19.56
C PRO A 744 -26.75 7.19 20.75
N GLN A 745 -25.49 7.59 20.55
CA GLN A 745 -24.66 8.17 21.61
C GLN A 745 -25.24 9.49 22.12
N LEU A 746 -25.89 10.27 21.26
CA LEU A 746 -26.61 11.49 21.65
C LEU A 746 -27.86 11.16 22.49
N LEU A 747 -28.75 10.33 21.94
CA LEU A 747 -30.06 10.04 22.52
C LEU A 747 -29.97 9.26 23.84
N LEU A 748 -29.10 8.26 23.91
CA LEU A 748 -28.97 7.34 25.03
C LEU A 748 -27.91 7.76 26.05
N SER A 749 -27.48 9.03 26.00
CA SER A 749 -26.55 9.63 26.98
C SER A 749 -27.19 9.91 28.35
N GLY A 750 -28.53 10.00 28.40
CA GLY A 750 -29.29 10.43 29.58
C GLY A 750 -29.52 11.93 29.69
N VAL A 751 -29.05 12.72 28.70
CA VAL A 751 -29.19 14.18 28.67
C VAL A 751 -30.39 14.61 27.85
N VAL A 752 -30.46 14.17 26.59
CA VAL A 752 -31.55 14.51 25.66
C VAL A 752 -32.85 13.81 26.07
N VAL A 753 -32.75 12.52 26.43
CA VAL A 753 -33.85 11.72 26.94
C VAL A 753 -33.46 11.21 28.32
N GLN A 754 -34.24 11.57 29.34
CA GLN A 754 -34.02 11.10 30.71
C GLN A 754 -34.32 9.59 30.79
N TYR A 755 -33.51 8.84 31.53
CA TYR A 755 -33.64 7.38 31.60
C TYR A 755 -34.98 6.91 32.18
N ASP A 756 -35.58 7.69 33.07
CA ASP A 756 -36.87 7.40 33.68
C ASP A 756 -38.05 7.59 32.70
N GLN A 757 -37.82 8.27 31.57
CA GLN A 757 -38.81 8.53 30.52
C GLN A 757 -38.65 7.63 29.29
N LEU A 758 -37.72 6.66 29.32
CA LEU A 758 -37.56 5.70 28.24
C LEU A 758 -38.78 4.76 28.13
N ASN A 759 -38.90 4.04 27.01
CA ASN A 759 -39.91 3.00 26.90
C ASN A 759 -39.73 1.95 28.02
N LYS A 760 -40.83 1.47 28.62
CA LYS A 760 -40.88 0.57 29.79
C LYS A 760 -39.93 -0.63 29.70
N TYR A 761 -39.68 -1.16 28.50
CA TYR A 761 -38.73 -2.25 28.26
C TYR A 761 -37.27 -1.91 28.59
N PHE A 762 -36.88 -0.64 28.49
CA PHE A 762 -35.52 -0.17 28.72
C PHE A 762 -35.35 0.57 30.05
N ILE A 763 -36.44 0.86 30.78
CA ILE A 763 -36.35 1.56 32.06
C ILE A 763 -35.72 0.65 33.11
N SER A 764 -34.75 1.20 33.84
CA SER A 764 -34.23 0.63 35.07
C SER A 764 -34.28 1.71 36.15
N GLN A 765 -35.10 1.51 37.18
CA GLN A 765 -35.34 2.53 38.20
C GLN A 765 -34.19 2.65 39.21
N GLU A 766 -33.45 1.55 39.45
CA GLU A 766 -32.33 1.51 40.42
C GLU A 766 -31.00 1.97 39.82
N ASN A 767 -30.72 1.59 38.57
CA ASN A 767 -29.43 1.82 37.90
C ASN A 767 -29.63 2.39 36.50
N VAL A 768 -28.59 3.01 35.93
CA VAL A 768 -28.60 3.39 34.51
C VAL A 768 -28.93 2.16 33.64
N PRO A 769 -29.81 2.30 32.64
CA PRO A 769 -30.22 1.17 31.81
C PRO A 769 -29.07 0.64 30.97
N LEU A 770 -29.13 -0.64 30.60
CA LEU A 770 -28.06 -1.31 29.86
C LEU A 770 -27.74 -0.61 28.53
N VAL A 771 -28.75 -0.07 27.86
CA VAL A 771 -28.56 0.70 26.62
C VAL A 771 -27.72 1.96 26.84
N GLY A 772 -27.78 2.58 28.02
CA GLY A 772 -26.92 3.70 28.41
C GLY A 772 -25.53 3.25 28.87
N ASP A 773 -25.41 2.08 29.52
CA ASP A 773 -24.12 1.50 29.91
C ASP A 773 -23.22 1.17 28.69
N ILE A 774 -23.81 0.93 27.51
CA ILE A 774 -23.09 0.69 26.25
C ILE A 774 -22.56 2.00 25.61
N MET A 775 -23.13 3.16 25.96
CA MET A 775 -22.76 4.44 25.35
C MET A 775 -21.57 5.08 26.05
N ALA A 776 -20.50 5.35 25.29
CA ALA A 776 -19.32 6.06 25.81
C ALA A 776 -19.66 7.50 26.22
N SER A 777 -20.58 8.14 25.48
CA SER A 777 -21.05 9.50 25.77
C SER A 777 -21.65 9.63 27.17
N ARG A 778 -22.41 8.63 27.63
CA ARG A 778 -22.98 8.57 28.98
C ARG A 778 -21.89 8.61 30.04
N TRP A 779 -20.86 7.79 29.88
CA TRP A 779 -19.80 7.64 30.89
C TRP A 779 -18.96 8.92 30.96
N ALA A 780 -18.63 9.50 29.81
CA ALA A 780 -17.89 10.74 29.70
C ALA A 780 -18.67 11.93 30.28
N TYR A 781 -19.96 12.06 29.93
CA TYR A 781 -20.80 13.14 30.43
C TYR A 781 -21.00 13.07 31.95
N GLU A 782 -21.33 11.89 32.49
CA GLU A 782 -21.46 11.70 33.93
C GLU A 782 -20.14 12.01 34.66
N ALA A 783 -18.99 11.62 34.09
CA ALA A 783 -17.68 11.92 34.67
C ALA A 783 -17.43 13.43 34.74
N LEU A 784 -17.74 14.18 33.68
CA LEU A 784 -17.59 15.64 33.63
C LEU A 784 -18.51 16.35 34.62
N VAL A 785 -19.81 16.03 34.60
CA VAL A 785 -20.82 16.70 35.44
C VAL A 785 -20.57 16.43 36.92
N VAL A 786 -20.36 15.16 37.30
CA VAL A 786 -20.09 14.79 38.70
C VAL A 786 -18.79 15.41 39.18
N SER A 787 -17.75 15.44 38.34
CA SER A 787 -16.46 16.05 38.70
C SER A 787 -16.57 17.56 38.85
N GLN A 788 -17.28 18.23 37.93
CA GLN A 788 -17.51 19.67 37.98
C GLN A 788 -18.26 20.08 39.25
N TYR A 789 -19.24 19.28 39.69
CA TYR A 789 -19.92 19.52 40.96
C TYR A 789 -19.05 19.19 42.17
N LYS A 790 -18.41 18.03 42.20
CA LYS A 790 -17.74 17.51 43.40
C LYS A 790 -16.39 18.17 43.69
N TYR A 791 -15.59 18.40 42.65
CA TYR A 791 -14.18 18.80 42.80
C TYR A 791 -13.95 20.30 42.66
N ASN A 792 -14.98 21.11 42.41
CA ASN A 792 -14.78 22.56 42.32
C ASN A 792 -14.33 23.12 43.67
N SER A 793 -13.58 24.22 43.61
CA SER A 793 -12.93 24.82 44.78
C SER A 793 -13.90 25.15 45.93
N TYR A 794 -15.16 25.43 45.61
CA TYR A 794 -16.20 25.74 46.59
C TYR A 794 -16.80 24.47 47.20
N GLN A 795 -17.40 23.61 46.37
CA GLN A 795 -18.16 22.43 46.79
C GLN A 795 -17.28 21.35 47.41
N LYS A 796 -15.99 21.25 47.04
CA LYS A 796 -15.05 20.28 47.65
C LYS A 796 -15.01 20.38 49.19
N ASN A 797 -15.22 21.58 49.75
CA ASN A 797 -15.21 21.79 51.20
C ASN A 797 -16.48 21.27 51.89
N TYR A 798 -17.62 21.27 51.19
CA TYR A 798 -18.93 20.91 51.75
C TYR A 798 -19.37 19.48 51.37
N PHE A 799 -18.89 18.95 50.24
CA PHE A 799 -19.45 17.77 49.58
C PHE A 799 -19.62 16.54 50.48
N LEU A 800 -18.58 16.15 51.24
CA LEU A 800 -18.64 14.96 52.09
C LEU A 800 -19.68 15.11 53.21
N LEU A 801 -19.74 16.30 53.79
CA LEU A 801 -20.68 16.61 54.86
C LEU A 801 -22.13 16.69 54.34
N GLU A 802 -22.35 17.36 53.20
CA GLU A 802 -23.66 17.42 52.56
C GLU A 802 -24.15 16.05 52.12
N LYS A 803 -23.24 15.17 51.68
CA LYS A 803 -23.55 13.77 51.37
C LYS A 803 -24.10 13.04 52.60
N GLU A 804 -23.43 13.14 53.75
CA GLU A 804 -23.88 12.48 54.98
C GLU A 804 -25.19 13.06 55.52
N GLU A 805 -25.30 14.39 55.52
CA GLU A 805 -26.50 15.10 55.92
C GLU A 805 -27.70 14.71 55.06
N SER A 806 -27.53 14.70 53.74
CA SER A 806 -28.55 14.35 52.77
C SER A 806 -29.04 12.91 52.94
N ASN A 807 -28.13 11.95 53.15
CA ASN A 807 -28.50 10.56 53.45
C ASN A 807 -29.25 10.43 54.78
N THR A 808 -28.81 11.15 55.82
CA THR A 808 -29.46 11.18 57.14
C THR A 808 -30.87 11.79 57.06
N LYS A 809 -31.03 12.90 56.32
CA LYS A 809 -32.33 13.53 56.06
C LYS A 809 -33.26 12.62 55.30
N PHE A 810 -32.74 11.89 54.31
CA PHE A 810 -33.57 10.96 53.53
C PHE A 810 -34.12 9.82 54.41
N GLU A 811 -33.27 9.23 55.26
CA GLU A 811 -33.68 8.20 56.22
C GLU A 811 -34.74 8.74 57.21
N LEU A 812 -34.54 9.96 57.71
CA LEU A 812 -35.45 10.58 58.69
C LEU A 812 -36.81 11.00 58.10
N LEU A 813 -36.79 11.63 56.92
CA LEU A 813 -37.97 12.31 56.35
C LEU A 813 -38.79 11.40 55.43
N PHE A 814 -38.18 10.38 54.82
CA PHE A 814 -38.86 9.50 53.87
C PHE A 814 -38.90 8.05 54.34
N VAL A 815 -37.76 7.45 54.72
CA VAL A 815 -37.70 6.02 55.08
C VAL A 815 -38.46 5.71 56.37
N ILE A 816 -38.19 6.43 57.47
CA ILE A 816 -38.85 6.17 58.76
C ILE A 816 -40.37 6.40 58.69
N PRO A 817 -40.88 7.52 58.13
CA PRO A 817 -42.32 7.73 58.03
C PRO A 817 -43.01 6.68 57.17
N GLU A 818 -42.40 6.25 56.05
CA GLU A 818 -42.95 5.19 55.22
C GLU A 818 -42.94 3.83 55.92
N LEU A 819 -41.88 3.48 56.64
CA LEU A 819 -41.86 2.26 57.44
C LEU A 819 -42.93 2.27 58.53
N LYS A 820 -43.13 3.42 59.19
CA LYS A 820 -44.20 3.58 60.18
C LYS A 820 -45.59 3.50 59.56
N LYS A 821 -45.78 4.03 58.36
CA LYS A 821 -47.04 3.94 57.61
C LYS A 821 -47.36 2.48 57.30
N VAL A 822 -46.43 1.76 56.66
CA VAL A 822 -46.61 0.33 56.31
C VAL A 822 -46.80 -0.53 57.58
N LEU A 823 -46.06 -0.24 58.65
CA LEU A 823 -46.19 -0.90 59.94
C LEU A 823 -47.56 -0.62 60.61
N GLY A 824 -48.10 0.58 60.42
CA GLY A 824 -49.43 0.97 60.88
C GLY A 824 -50.55 0.30 60.07
N ASP A 825 -50.39 0.21 58.75
CA ASP A 825 -51.34 -0.46 57.84
C ASP A 825 -51.41 -1.97 58.16
N LEU A 826 -50.27 -2.62 58.38
CA LEU A 826 -50.20 -4.03 58.82
C LEU A 826 -50.94 -4.32 60.15
N ARG A 827 -51.10 -3.32 61.01
CA ARG A 827 -51.82 -3.45 62.29
C ARG A 827 -53.34 -3.27 62.14
N LYS A 828 -53.78 -2.50 61.13
CA LYS A 828 -55.20 -2.23 60.86
C LYS A 828 -55.83 -3.38 60.06
N ASP A 829 -55.07 -3.98 59.15
CA ASP A 829 -55.54 -5.01 58.23
C ASP A 829 -55.42 -6.40 58.88
N THR A 830 -56.35 -6.74 59.77
CA THR A 830 -56.33 -8.04 60.46
C THR A 830 -57.07 -9.16 59.75
N ASP A 831 -58.06 -8.87 58.88
CA ASP A 831 -58.91 -9.93 58.28
C ASP A 831 -59.24 -9.81 56.77
N SER A 832 -58.78 -8.79 56.02
CA SER A 832 -59.32 -8.49 54.67
C SER A 832 -58.32 -8.28 53.52
N ILE A 833 -57.06 -8.66 53.66
CA ILE A 833 -56.04 -8.50 52.61
C ILE A 833 -55.56 -9.85 52.07
N GLU A 834 -55.40 -9.97 50.76
CA GLU A 834 -54.79 -11.12 50.10
C GLU A 834 -53.41 -11.43 50.71
N ASP A 835 -53.15 -12.70 51.07
CA ASP A 835 -51.90 -13.15 51.69
C ASP A 835 -50.62 -12.66 50.96
N ILE A 836 -50.72 -12.46 49.65
CA ILE A 836 -49.65 -11.96 48.78
C ILE A 836 -49.27 -10.51 49.11
N GLU A 837 -50.23 -9.62 49.34
CA GLU A 837 -49.98 -8.21 49.65
C GLU A 837 -49.50 -8.02 51.09
N ARG A 838 -50.00 -8.84 52.02
CA ARG A 838 -49.49 -8.87 53.40
C ARG A 838 -48.02 -9.31 53.44
N LYS A 839 -47.67 -10.36 52.69
CA LYS A 839 -46.30 -10.86 52.58
C LYS A 839 -45.36 -9.82 51.95
N SER A 840 -45.79 -9.11 50.91
CA SER A 840 -44.96 -8.08 50.27
C SER A 840 -44.68 -6.88 51.19
N ARG A 841 -45.65 -6.47 52.01
CA ARG A 841 -45.48 -5.41 53.03
C ARG A 841 -44.51 -5.83 54.13
N ILE A 842 -44.55 -7.09 54.59
CA ILE A 842 -43.58 -7.62 55.57
C ILE A 842 -42.18 -7.70 54.95
N GLU A 843 -42.04 -8.18 53.72
CA GLU A 843 -40.78 -8.19 52.98
C GLU A 843 -40.18 -6.78 52.84
N PHE A 844 -41.00 -5.78 52.57
CA PHE A 844 -40.58 -4.38 52.51
C PHE A 844 -39.98 -3.90 53.84
N ILE A 845 -40.65 -4.16 54.96
CA ILE A 845 -40.16 -3.79 56.29
C ILE A 845 -38.83 -4.51 56.61
N ILE A 846 -38.74 -5.81 56.32
CA ILE A 846 -37.51 -6.60 56.54
C ILE A 846 -36.36 -6.01 55.73
N ASN A 847 -36.56 -5.74 54.44
CA ASN A 847 -35.52 -5.23 53.55
C ASN A 847 -34.97 -3.88 54.01
N GLU A 848 -35.84 -2.95 54.39
CA GLU A 848 -35.43 -1.59 54.80
C GLU A 848 -34.88 -1.57 56.24
N ILE A 849 -35.40 -2.39 57.17
CA ILE A 849 -34.79 -2.56 58.50
C ILE A 849 -33.41 -3.20 58.37
N PHE A 850 -33.22 -4.17 57.47
CA PHE A 850 -31.91 -4.77 57.23
C PHE A 850 -30.89 -3.73 56.75
N LYS A 851 -31.29 -2.80 55.87
CA LYS A 851 -30.46 -1.67 55.46
C LYS A 851 -30.12 -0.75 56.64
N LEU A 852 -31.11 -0.36 57.45
CA LEU A 852 -30.89 0.50 58.63
C LEU A 852 -30.01 -0.17 59.69
N ASN A 853 -30.14 -1.50 59.84
CA ASN A 853 -29.41 -2.29 60.82
C ASN A 853 -27.88 -2.25 60.59
N THR A 854 -27.43 -2.05 59.35
CA THR A 854 -26.00 -1.87 59.05
C THR A 854 -25.40 -0.64 59.75
N LYS A 855 -26.22 0.35 60.10
CA LYS A 855 -25.82 1.60 60.75
C LYS A 855 -26.28 1.70 62.21
N PHE A 856 -27.41 1.08 62.54
CA PHE A 856 -28.04 1.14 63.86
C PHE A 856 -28.46 -0.28 64.29
N PRO A 857 -27.74 -0.93 65.20
CA PRO A 857 -27.99 -2.33 65.53
C PRO A 857 -29.41 -2.56 66.09
N PHE A 858 -30.07 -3.60 65.58
CA PHE A 858 -31.37 -4.09 66.02
C PHE A 858 -31.21 -5.56 66.46
N GLU A 859 -31.43 -5.86 67.74
CA GLU A 859 -31.26 -7.22 68.28
C GLU A 859 -32.37 -8.20 67.83
N GLY A 860 -33.52 -7.67 67.37
CA GLY A 860 -34.72 -8.46 67.00
C GLY A 860 -34.76 -9.01 65.56
N ILE A 861 -33.69 -8.93 64.77
CA ILE A 861 -33.70 -9.28 63.34
C ILE A 861 -34.10 -10.75 63.09
N SER A 862 -33.64 -11.66 63.96
CA SER A 862 -33.89 -13.10 63.82
C SER A 862 -35.36 -13.49 64.03
N LYS A 863 -36.16 -12.60 64.64
CA LYS A 863 -37.60 -12.78 64.90
C LYS A 863 -38.50 -12.32 63.74
N LEU A 864 -37.95 -11.59 62.76
CA LEU A 864 -38.68 -11.14 61.58
C LEU A 864 -38.83 -12.30 60.57
N ARG A 865 -39.80 -13.21 60.79
CA ARG A 865 -40.09 -14.34 59.88
C ARG A 865 -41.41 -14.17 59.14
N TYR A 866 -41.46 -14.73 57.93
CA TYR A 866 -42.51 -14.56 56.91
C TYR A 866 -43.92 -15.02 57.29
N SER A 867 -44.08 -15.85 58.32
CA SER A 867 -45.35 -16.54 58.58
C SER A 867 -46.28 -15.81 59.53
N GLU A 868 -45.77 -15.04 60.51
CA GLU A 868 -46.59 -14.31 61.49
C GLU A 868 -45.86 -13.04 61.95
N PHE A 869 -46.52 -11.88 61.93
CA PHE A 869 -46.01 -10.63 62.50
C PHE A 869 -46.73 -10.34 63.83
N PRO A 870 -46.35 -10.98 64.95
CA PRO A 870 -47.05 -10.85 66.22
C PRO A 870 -47.03 -9.40 66.76
N ASN A 871 -48.00 -9.06 67.61
CA ASN A 871 -48.10 -7.74 68.23
C ASN A 871 -46.82 -7.34 68.99
N GLN A 872 -46.07 -8.31 69.52
CA GLN A 872 -44.81 -8.06 70.20
C GLN A 872 -43.69 -7.60 69.24
N THR A 873 -43.58 -8.20 68.04
CA THR A 873 -42.62 -7.75 67.03
C THR A 873 -42.98 -6.36 66.49
N TRP A 874 -44.28 -6.03 66.43
CA TRP A 874 -44.72 -4.67 66.08
C TRP A 874 -44.20 -3.63 67.07
N ILE A 875 -44.31 -3.90 68.38
CA ILE A 875 -43.84 -3.00 69.44
C ILE A 875 -42.30 -2.86 69.39
N GLU A 876 -41.59 -3.98 69.24
CA GLU A 876 -40.12 -3.98 69.12
C GLU A 876 -39.64 -3.15 67.92
N VAL A 877 -40.25 -3.33 66.74
CA VAL A 877 -39.92 -2.58 65.52
C VAL A 877 -40.28 -1.10 65.66
N ASN A 878 -41.45 -0.76 66.21
CA ASN A 878 -41.85 0.63 66.39
C ASN A 878 -40.95 1.38 67.39
N ASN A 879 -40.53 0.72 68.47
CA ASN A 879 -39.57 1.27 69.44
C ASN A 879 -38.20 1.48 68.80
N TYR A 880 -37.71 0.52 68.00
CA TYR A 880 -36.49 0.68 67.21
C TYR A 880 -36.57 1.88 66.26
N LEU A 881 -37.66 2.02 65.49
CA LEU A 881 -37.84 3.17 64.58
C LEU A 881 -37.90 4.51 65.33
N ASN A 882 -38.46 4.56 66.54
CA ASN A 882 -38.44 5.75 67.40
C ASN A 882 -37.02 6.07 67.89
N TYR A 883 -36.26 5.06 68.30
CA TYR A 883 -34.86 5.19 68.70
C TYR A 883 -34.00 5.74 67.55
N VAL A 884 -34.09 5.12 66.36
CA VAL A 884 -33.36 5.57 65.17
C VAL A 884 -33.76 7.01 64.80
N LYS A 885 -35.06 7.34 64.84
CA LYS A 885 -35.55 8.70 64.58
C LYS A 885 -34.88 9.74 65.49
N LYS A 886 -34.78 9.47 66.80
CA LYS A 886 -34.16 10.39 67.77
C LYS A 886 -32.66 10.58 67.49
N ILE A 887 -31.95 9.51 67.15
CA ILE A 887 -30.52 9.60 66.79
C ILE A 887 -30.29 10.41 65.51
N LEU A 888 -31.08 10.16 64.47
CA LEU A 888 -30.97 10.90 63.21
C LEU A 888 -31.26 12.40 63.43
N GLN A 889 -32.24 12.76 64.26
CA GLN A 889 -32.53 14.15 64.62
C GLN A 889 -31.34 14.84 65.31
N LEU A 890 -30.67 14.16 66.25
CA LEU A 890 -29.47 14.70 66.90
C LEU A 890 -28.32 14.91 65.91
N ARG A 891 -28.11 13.97 64.97
CA ARG A 891 -27.08 14.10 63.93
C ARG A 891 -27.30 15.30 63.00
N ILE A 892 -28.56 15.62 62.66
CA ILE A 892 -28.88 16.77 61.80
C ILE A 892 -28.41 18.09 62.43
N ASN A 893 -28.61 18.27 63.74
CA ASN A 893 -28.16 19.48 64.43
C ASN A 893 -26.63 19.61 64.43
N ASP A 894 -25.90 18.50 64.58
CA ASP A 894 -24.43 18.47 64.51
C ASP A 894 -23.91 18.84 63.10
N PHE A 895 -24.61 18.43 62.03
CA PHE A 895 -24.22 18.81 60.66
C PHE A 895 -24.28 20.32 60.43
N ASN A 896 -25.30 21.03 60.94
CA ASN A 896 -25.39 22.48 60.81
C ASN A 896 -24.20 23.17 61.47
N LEU A 897 -23.86 22.79 62.71
CA LEU A 897 -22.69 23.33 63.43
C LEU A 897 -21.38 23.07 62.68
N LYS A 898 -21.23 21.90 62.06
CA LYS A 898 -20.06 21.57 61.23
C LYS A 898 -20.00 22.40 59.94
N LYS A 899 -21.13 22.69 59.28
CA LYS A 899 -21.18 23.59 58.12
C LYS A 899 -20.77 25.01 58.47
N ASP A 900 -21.27 25.52 59.59
CA ASP A 900 -20.95 26.87 60.05
C ASP A 900 -19.44 26.98 60.29
N LYS A 901 -18.83 25.99 60.94
CA LYS A 901 -17.35 25.93 61.12
C LYS A 901 -16.59 25.98 59.80
N ILE A 902 -17.02 25.24 58.78
CA ILE A 902 -16.37 25.27 57.45
C ILE A 902 -16.55 26.66 56.81
N THR A 903 -17.72 27.25 56.95
CA THR A 903 -18.04 28.57 56.40
C THR A 903 -17.20 29.67 57.05
N TYR A 904 -17.10 29.68 58.38
CA TYR A 904 -16.24 30.61 59.12
C TYR A 904 -14.77 30.43 58.76
N ALA A 905 -14.27 29.19 58.69
CA ALA A 905 -12.88 28.93 58.27
C ALA A 905 -12.58 29.45 56.84
N LEU A 906 -13.55 29.40 55.94
CA LEU A 906 -13.41 29.97 54.59
C LEU A 906 -13.51 31.51 54.59
N LEU A 907 -14.37 32.10 55.43
CA LEU A 907 -14.45 33.54 55.62
C LEU A 907 -13.15 34.10 56.20
N ASP A 908 -12.59 33.47 57.23
CA ASP A 908 -11.31 33.85 57.83
C ASP A 908 -10.17 33.79 56.80
N LYS A 909 -10.19 32.79 55.92
CA LYS A 909 -9.18 32.64 54.86
C LYS A 909 -9.32 33.66 53.72
N LEU A 910 -10.54 34.12 53.43
CA LEU A 910 -10.85 35.03 52.32
C LEU A 910 -10.96 36.50 52.77
N GLY A 911 -11.02 36.76 54.07
CA GLY A 911 -11.02 38.09 54.69
C GLY A 911 -12.41 38.67 54.92
N ASP A 912 -13.28 38.65 53.90
CA ASP A 912 -14.61 39.26 53.97
C ASP A 912 -15.71 38.43 53.28
N TYR A 913 -16.96 38.82 53.53
CA TYR A 913 -18.14 38.16 52.97
C TYR A 913 -18.25 38.38 51.45
N GLU A 914 -17.82 39.54 50.95
CA GLU A 914 -17.82 39.83 49.51
C GLU A 914 -16.86 38.91 48.74
N SER A 915 -15.65 38.66 49.28
CA SER A 915 -14.70 37.72 48.68
C SER A 915 -15.20 36.28 48.75
N PHE A 916 -15.89 35.88 49.82
CA PHE A 916 -16.55 34.58 49.89
C PHE A 916 -17.66 34.42 48.83
N SER A 917 -18.49 35.45 48.65
CA SER A 917 -19.52 35.48 47.61
C SER A 917 -18.90 35.43 46.21
N SER A 918 -17.85 36.22 45.96
CA SER A 918 -17.08 36.20 44.70
C SER A 918 -16.46 34.82 44.45
N PHE A 919 -15.92 34.17 45.49
CA PHE A 919 -15.35 32.83 45.42
C PHE A 919 -16.40 31.80 45.02
N LYS A 920 -17.61 31.85 45.61
CA LYS A 920 -18.74 31.03 45.19
C LYS A 920 -19.13 31.32 43.74
N ASN A 921 -19.32 32.60 43.40
CA ASN A 921 -19.71 33.09 42.07
C ASN A 921 -18.79 32.64 40.93
N LYS A 922 -17.51 32.43 41.22
CA LYS A 922 -16.48 32.00 40.26
C LYS A 922 -16.31 30.48 40.15
N ASN A 923 -16.77 29.69 41.12
CA ASN A 923 -16.45 28.25 41.20
C ASN A 923 -17.67 27.31 41.24
N TYR A 924 -18.83 27.81 41.67
CA TYR A 924 -20.06 27.04 41.75
C TYR A 924 -20.94 27.32 40.52
N ASN A 925 -21.83 26.40 40.12
CA ASN A 925 -22.81 26.64 39.06
C ASN A 925 -24.19 26.15 39.52
N SER A 926 -25.18 27.05 39.48
CA SER A 926 -26.53 26.77 40.00
C SER A 926 -27.26 25.74 39.16
N LYS A 927 -27.25 25.87 37.83
CA LYS A 927 -27.96 24.96 36.92
C LYS A 927 -27.42 23.54 36.98
N LEU A 928 -26.09 23.39 37.00
CA LEU A 928 -25.44 22.10 37.16
C LEU A 928 -25.81 21.45 38.50
N SER A 929 -25.89 22.24 39.57
CA SER A 929 -26.34 21.74 40.87
C SER A 929 -27.80 21.27 40.86
N GLU A 930 -28.68 21.96 40.16
CA GLU A 930 -30.09 21.60 40.03
C GLU A 930 -30.27 20.22 39.39
N ILE A 931 -29.47 19.91 38.36
CA ILE A 931 -29.49 18.65 37.62
C ILE A 931 -28.97 17.50 38.50
N VAL A 932 -27.79 17.64 39.10
CA VAL A 932 -27.19 16.55 39.91
C VAL A 932 -27.92 16.32 41.24
N LEU A 933 -28.68 17.32 41.70
CA LEU A 933 -29.54 17.20 42.88
C LEU A 933 -30.98 16.80 42.53
N ASN A 934 -31.31 16.71 41.24
CA ASN A 934 -32.63 16.38 40.71
C ASN A 934 -33.76 17.25 41.31
N ARG A 935 -33.52 18.56 41.44
CA ARG A 935 -34.46 19.51 42.08
C ARG A 935 -35.70 19.84 41.24
N THR A 936 -35.66 19.54 39.94
CA THR A 936 -36.78 19.77 39.01
C THR A 936 -37.85 18.69 39.05
N SER A 937 -37.53 17.49 39.56
CA SER A 937 -38.48 16.38 39.64
C SER A 937 -39.33 16.46 40.90
N PHE A 938 -40.64 16.18 40.76
CA PHE A 938 -41.56 16.10 41.90
C PHE A 938 -41.47 14.77 42.66
N GLU A 939 -40.94 13.72 42.01
CA GLU A 939 -40.78 12.40 42.60
C GLU A 939 -39.52 12.32 43.47
N THR A 940 -39.70 12.32 44.79
CA THR A 940 -38.59 12.26 45.75
C THR A 940 -38.06 10.83 45.96
N PHE A 941 -38.95 9.84 45.91
CA PHE A 941 -38.64 8.40 45.95
C PHE A 941 -39.75 7.59 45.25
N ILE A 942 -39.40 6.38 44.82
CA ILE A 942 -40.32 5.41 44.20
C ILE A 942 -40.30 4.12 45.02
N LYS A 943 -41.44 3.42 45.10
CA LYS A 943 -41.53 2.06 45.68
C LYS A 943 -41.54 1.04 44.55
N GLN A 944 -40.54 0.17 44.51
CA GLN A 944 -40.47 -0.94 43.55
C GLN A 944 -39.77 -2.15 44.19
N ASN A 945 -40.20 -3.36 43.86
CA ASN A 945 -39.60 -4.62 44.35
C ASN A 945 -39.44 -4.68 45.89
N ASN A 946 -40.46 -4.21 46.64
CA ASN A 946 -40.44 -4.15 48.10
C ASN A 946 -39.23 -3.37 48.66
N LYS A 947 -38.80 -2.30 47.99
CA LYS A 947 -37.73 -1.38 48.42
C LYS A 947 -38.08 0.08 48.12
N ILE A 948 -37.46 0.99 48.88
CA ILE A 948 -37.48 2.43 48.58
C ILE A 948 -36.29 2.75 47.67
N ILE A 949 -36.59 3.29 46.48
CA ILE A 949 -35.60 3.82 45.54
C ILE A 949 -35.61 5.34 45.64
N ARG A 950 -34.49 5.90 46.06
CA ARG A 950 -34.29 7.35 46.18
C ARG A 950 -34.13 7.98 44.78
N LYS A 951 -34.84 9.09 44.52
CA LYS A 951 -34.71 9.90 43.30
C LYS A 951 -34.22 11.33 43.58
N ILE A 952 -34.43 11.84 44.79
CA ILE A 952 -33.93 13.15 45.22
C ILE A 952 -32.43 13.12 45.52
N GLU A 953 -31.71 14.17 45.12
CA GLU A 953 -30.26 14.36 45.36
C GLU A 953 -29.39 13.12 45.03
N PRO A 954 -29.46 12.60 43.80
CA PRO A 954 -28.79 11.35 43.42
C PRO A 954 -27.28 11.40 43.62
N ILE A 955 -26.63 12.55 43.44
CA ILE A 955 -25.18 12.67 43.65
C ILE A 955 -24.72 12.34 45.08
N TYR A 956 -25.60 12.49 46.07
CA TYR A 956 -25.33 12.16 47.47
C TYR A 956 -25.71 10.73 47.86
N GLN A 957 -26.51 10.05 47.05
CA GLN A 957 -26.90 8.67 47.27
C GLN A 957 -25.70 7.72 47.15
N ILE A 958 -25.62 6.78 48.09
CA ILE A 958 -24.65 5.68 48.05
C ILE A 958 -25.23 4.60 47.12
N PRO A 959 -24.46 4.08 46.14
CA PRO A 959 -24.97 3.06 45.24
C PRO A 959 -25.20 1.74 45.97
N ASP A 960 -26.32 1.08 45.65
CA ASP A 960 -26.70 -0.23 46.22
C ASP A 960 -25.99 -1.40 45.51
N SER A 961 -25.74 -1.27 44.21
CA SER A 961 -25.12 -2.32 43.40
C SER A 961 -23.60 -2.43 43.66
N LYS A 962 -23.13 -3.67 43.84
CA LYS A 962 -21.71 -4.02 44.05
C LYS A 962 -20.98 -4.44 42.76
N VAL A 963 -21.60 -4.27 41.59
CA VAL A 963 -21.08 -4.73 40.28
C VAL A 963 -20.63 -3.54 39.41
N GLY A 964 -20.43 -2.37 40.02
CA GLY A 964 -20.02 -1.13 39.32
C GLY A 964 -21.19 -0.36 38.67
N ARG A 965 -22.35 -0.99 38.46
CA ARG A 965 -23.58 -0.30 38.05
C ARG A 965 -24.11 0.55 39.21
N ALA A 966 -24.63 1.74 38.88
CA ALA A 966 -25.21 2.68 39.83
C ALA A 966 -26.24 3.57 39.11
N HIS A 967 -27.02 4.31 39.89
CA HIS A 967 -27.88 5.38 39.41
C HIS A 967 -27.06 6.50 38.73
N PHE A 968 -27.74 7.28 37.89
CA PHE A 968 -27.12 8.36 37.13
C PHE A 968 -26.69 9.51 38.08
N PHE A 969 -25.53 10.10 37.80
CA PHE A 969 -24.88 11.12 38.62
C PHE A 969 -24.37 10.67 40.00
N SER A 970 -24.29 9.36 40.27
CA SER A 970 -23.66 8.87 41.50
C SER A 970 -22.22 9.40 41.63
N ALA A 971 -21.82 9.87 42.83
CA ALA A 971 -20.47 10.39 43.08
C ALA A 971 -19.39 9.30 43.27
N THR A 972 -19.82 8.07 43.54
CA THR A 972 -18.97 6.89 43.76
C THR A 972 -19.59 5.67 43.10
N LYS A 973 -18.75 4.70 42.71
CA LYS A 973 -19.17 3.40 42.16
C LYS A 973 -18.56 2.28 43.02
N LYS A 974 -19.27 1.16 43.19
CA LYS A 974 -18.85 0.04 44.06
C LYS A 974 -18.55 -1.22 43.27
N ILE A 975 -17.37 -1.81 43.49
CA ILE A 975 -17.05 -3.17 43.05
C ILE A 975 -16.75 -4.01 44.30
N GLY A 976 -17.63 -4.97 44.62
CA GLY A 976 -17.55 -5.71 45.89
C GLY A 976 -17.65 -4.76 47.09
N ASN A 977 -16.57 -4.65 47.85
CA ASN A 977 -16.46 -3.73 49.01
C ASN A 977 -15.60 -2.49 48.71
N LEU A 978 -15.01 -2.37 47.51
CA LEU A 978 -14.18 -1.23 47.13
C LEU A 978 -15.03 -0.11 46.53
N GLU A 979 -14.79 1.13 46.97
CA GLU A 979 -15.41 2.34 46.44
C GLU A 979 -14.45 3.08 45.50
N PHE A 980 -14.89 3.32 44.27
CA PHE A 980 -14.16 4.09 43.27
C PHE A 980 -14.84 5.45 43.05
N SER A 981 -14.05 6.49 42.77
CA SER A 981 -14.62 7.76 42.33
C SER A 981 -15.21 7.60 40.92
N THR A 982 -16.33 8.27 40.65
CA THR A 982 -17.00 8.19 39.34
C THR A 982 -16.10 8.64 38.19
N LEU A 983 -15.21 9.61 38.43
CA LEU A 983 -14.21 10.03 37.44
C LEU A 983 -13.34 8.85 37.00
N PHE A 984 -12.61 8.22 37.94
CA PHE A 984 -11.70 7.13 37.62
C PHE A 984 -12.41 5.91 37.06
N PHE A 985 -13.57 5.56 37.64
CA PHE A 985 -14.35 4.41 37.19
C PHE A 985 -14.83 4.59 35.74
N ASN A 986 -15.44 5.74 35.43
CA ASN A 986 -15.98 5.99 34.09
C ASN A 986 -14.88 6.05 33.03
N ILE A 987 -13.73 6.67 33.33
CA ILE A 987 -12.56 6.67 32.45
C ILE A 987 -12.06 5.24 32.20
N MET A 988 -11.99 4.42 33.25
CA MET A 988 -11.56 3.02 33.14
C MET A 988 -12.52 2.21 32.25
N ILE A 989 -13.83 2.42 32.37
CA ILE A 989 -14.82 1.78 31.49
C ILE A 989 -14.62 2.19 30.02
N ILE A 990 -14.41 3.48 29.73
CA ILE A 990 -14.15 3.94 28.36
C ILE A 990 -12.88 3.29 27.79
N TRP A 991 -11.82 3.14 28.60
CA TRP A 991 -10.62 2.41 28.18
C TRP A 991 -10.88 0.92 27.95
N VAL A 992 -11.69 0.27 28.78
CA VAL A 992 -12.11 -1.12 28.55
C VAL A 992 -12.85 -1.25 27.22
N MET A 993 -13.79 -0.34 26.92
CA MET A 993 -14.48 -0.28 25.63
C MET A 993 -13.48 -0.08 24.47
N THR A 994 -12.50 0.79 24.66
CA THR A 994 -11.42 1.05 23.68
C THR A 994 -10.60 -0.21 23.42
N ILE A 995 -10.23 -0.98 24.46
CA ILE A 995 -9.47 -2.23 24.33
C ILE A 995 -10.30 -3.30 23.61
N ILE A 996 -11.57 -3.47 23.97
CA ILE A 996 -12.47 -4.44 23.32
C ILE A 996 -12.59 -4.12 21.82
N THR A 997 -12.79 -2.84 21.50
CA THR A 997 -12.91 -2.37 20.10
C THR A 997 -11.58 -2.55 19.36
N SER A 998 -10.43 -2.33 20.02
CA SER A 998 -9.09 -2.55 19.44
C SER A 998 -8.84 -4.03 19.13
N VAL A 999 -9.29 -4.94 20.01
CA VAL A 999 -9.20 -6.39 19.77
C VAL A 999 -10.08 -6.78 18.57
N LEU A 1000 -11.30 -6.24 18.48
CA LEU A 1000 -12.21 -6.49 17.36
C LEU A 1000 -11.62 -5.98 16.04
N LEU A 1001 -11.02 -4.79 16.04
CA LEU A 1001 -10.27 -4.24 14.90
C LEU A 1001 -9.15 -5.18 14.46
N TYR A 1002 -8.34 -5.68 15.40
CA TYR A 1002 -7.26 -6.60 15.07
C TYR A 1002 -7.77 -7.92 14.46
N LEU A 1003 -8.86 -8.48 14.99
CA LEU A 1003 -9.46 -9.72 14.47
C LEU A 1003 -10.02 -9.53 13.05
N LEU A 1004 -10.73 -8.43 12.80
CA LEU A 1004 -11.23 -8.09 11.46
C LEU A 1004 -10.08 -7.90 10.46
N PHE A 1005 -9.05 -7.14 10.86
CA PHE A 1005 -7.88 -6.87 10.01
C PHE A 1005 -7.04 -8.13 9.75
N LYS A 1006 -7.01 -9.08 10.69
CA LYS A 1006 -6.35 -10.37 10.51
C LYS A 1006 -7.09 -11.24 9.48
N ASN A 1007 -8.42 -11.33 9.59
CA ASN A 1007 -9.26 -12.24 8.80
C ASN A 1007 -9.53 -11.76 7.37
N LYS A 1008 -9.46 -10.44 7.10
CA LYS A 1008 -9.41 -9.97 5.71
C LYS A 1008 -8.10 -10.46 5.08
N SER A 1009 -8.22 -11.40 4.14
CA SER A 1009 -7.20 -11.65 3.14
C SER A 1009 -7.01 -10.34 2.36
N LEU A 1010 -5.93 -9.62 2.68
CA LEU A 1010 -5.50 -8.45 1.91
C LEU A 1010 -5.17 -8.88 0.48
#